data_AF-A0A8H7RL40-F1
#
_entry.id   AF-A0A8H7RL40-F1
#
_cell.length_a   1.000
_cell.length_b   1.000
_cell.length_c   1.000
_cell.angle_alpha   90.00
_cell.angle_beta   90.00
_cell.angle_gamma   90.00
#
_symmetry.space_group_name_H-M   'P 1'
#
loop_
_entity.id
_entity.type
_entity.pdbx_description
1 polymer ?
#
loop_
_entity_poly.entity_id
_entity_poly.type
_entity_poly.pdbx_seq_one_letter_code
_entity_poly.pdbx_strand_id
1 'polypeptide(L)'
;MTRTLKLGVAATSALGATYWYYKPTVVPATPYIPPPFVWDSIPKPVLQHLEGHDNALWKVGTTMVVGVAGMLAKGFMKASDTRVYGLDKFMAIVEDPKRTQGLITVSNHESVLDDPFLWGAMPLSIFFKVEKMRWVLGAADICYTTVFKSYFFACGKTLPAIRGGGVYQPGVDLAISTLNRGGWVHIYPEAKVSQHGKMIRFKWGIGRILMDMEKEAIVVPVWHEGMHLAKPLYETKLVHLGQPITLVFGDPIAYSDILVQWKNGCLSEREARIQITQRIYDALEHLESQYKKLDETNLANFGSDLEREHRKEEGALETAWNYDDSPIGHQVGMWIWRVQDFNLTTVPTNQYGHFYQGDSYIVLKTTQKENSDGLIHNIHFWLGLETSQDEAGTAAYKTVELDDFLDGYAVQHREIQKSESQLFKTYFKTLTYLKGGFASGFNHVEEEEVVVRLLRVHKPKQLEGSRTRNAVVISEVDKDYTSLHSGAVFVLDTGDIIYQWQGQDANGIERAKAAEFISQLISERNGAGEMVIVEQNSGSGERDFFEALGSDGPISDETEEEEEEEQVTSKKLLRLSSSGPFGLGHLKFEVVAEEVISKDMFDTHHVFVFDVGHQVYTWIGRKASRKERKYGLQYAQDYVKGCSDRSAFTPICQVIEGGEDELFESSLEGWQGW
;
A
#
# COMPACT_ATOMS: atom_id res chain seq x y z
N MET A 1 -5.04 -29.32 -21.09
CA MET A 1 -6.00 -28.64 -20.17
C MET A 1 -5.21 -28.08 -19.00
N THR A 2 -5.01 -26.76 -18.93
CA THR A 2 -4.17 -26.07 -17.94
C THR A 2 -4.67 -26.32 -16.51
N ARG A 3 -3.77 -26.30 -15.51
CA ARG A 3 -4.08 -26.54 -14.08
C ARG A 3 -5.17 -25.61 -13.57
N THR A 4 -5.17 -24.35 -14.02
CA THR A 4 -6.17 -23.31 -13.75
C THR A 4 -7.57 -23.67 -14.28
N LEU A 5 -7.64 -24.23 -15.49
CA LEU A 5 -8.91 -24.66 -16.09
C LEU A 5 -9.51 -25.87 -15.34
N LYS A 6 -8.68 -26.80 -14.88
CA LYS A 6 -9.13 -27.93 -14.04
C LYS A 6 -9.66 -27.47 -12.68
N LEU A 7 -9.00 -26.48 -12.06
CA LEU A 7 -9.44 -25.89 -10.80
C LEU A 7 -10.76 -25.14 -10.96
N GLY A 8 -10.90 -24.33 -12.01
CA GLY A 8 -12.13 -23.59 -12.30
C GLY A 8 -13.32 -24.52 -12.57
N VAL A 9 -13.12 -25.59 -13.34
CA VAL A 9 -14.18 -26.60 -13.60
C VAL A 9 -14.58 -27.33 -12.31
N ALA A 10 -13.62 -27.71 -11.46
CA ALA A 10 -13.90 -28.35 -10.18
C ALA A 10 -14.63 -27.41 -9.21
N ALA A 11 -14.21 -26.14 -9.13
CA ALA A 11 -14.87 -25.11 -8.31
C ALA A 11 -16.32 -24.87 -8.78
N THR A 12 -16.54 -24.62 -10.07
CA THR A 12 -17.89 -24.42 -10.62
C THR A 12 -18.80 -25.63 -10.42
N SER A 13 -18.25 -26.85 -10.50
CA SER A 13 -19.01 -28.07 -10.23
C SER A 13 -19.37 -28.25 -8.76
N ALA A 14 -18.47 -27.86 -7.84
CA ALA A 14 -18.69 -27.90 -6.40
C ALA A 14 -19.63 -26.80 -5.88
N LEU A 15 -19.65 -25.63 -6.54
CA LEU A 15 -20.42 -24.47 -6.11
C LEU A 15 -21.88 -24.47 -6.63
N GLY A 16 -22.26 -25.43 -7.47
CA GLY A 16 -23.66 -25.68 -7.84
C GLY A 16 -24.32 -24.54 -8.64
N ALA A 17 -24.37 -24.70 -9.97
CA ALA A 17 -25.17 -23.90 -10.90
C ALA A 17 -24.93 -22.37 -10.84
N THR A 18 -23.76 -21.92 -11.29
CA THR A 18 -23.56 -20.51 -11.65
C THR A 18 -24.49 -20.12 -12.82
N TYR A 19 -25.38 -19.16 -12.58
CA TYR A 19 -26.28 -18.62 -13.59
C TYR A 19 -25.51 -17.97 -14.75
N TRP A 20 -25.97 -18.18 -15.99
CA TRP A 20 -25.37 -17.56 -17.18
C TRP A 20 -26.19 -16.34 -17.60
N TYR A 21 -25.57 -15.16 -17.61
CA TYR A 21 -26.14 -13.98 -18.25
C TYR A 21 -25.76 -14.00 -19.74
N TYR A 22 -26.76 -14.09 -20.61
CA TYR A 22 -26.57 -13.94 -22.06
C TYR A 22 -26.30 -12.47 -22.37
N LYS A 23 -25.17 -12.14 -23.01
CA LYS A 23 -24.94 -10.82 -23.60
C LYS A 23 -25.60 -10.81 -24.99
N PRO A 24 -26.70 -10.07 -25.23
CA PRO A 24 -27.28 -10.02 -26.56
C PRO A 24 -26.27 -9.44 -27.54
N THR A 25 -25.95 -10.17 -28.61
CA THR A 25 -25.10 -9.68 -29.72
C THR A 25 -25.78 -8.59 -30.55
N VAL A 26 -27.08 -8.42 -30.37
CA VAL A 26 -27.91 -7.35 -30.93
C VAL A 26 -28.78 -6.83 -29.79
N VAL A 27 -28.80 -5.52 -29.54
CA VAL A 27 -29.79 -4.92 -28.64
C VAL A 27 -31.16 -5.17 -29.28
N PRO A 28 -32.03 -6.03 -28.72
CA PRO A 28 -33.31 -6.28 -29.35
C PRO A 28 -34.09 -4.96 -29.37
N ALA A 29 -34.69 -4.62 -30.52
CA ALA A 29 -35.47 -3.39 -30.70
C ALA A 29 -36.62 -3.27 -29.69
N THR A 30 -37.02 -4.39 -29.08
CA THR A 30 -37.91 -4.48 -27.93
C THR A 30 -37.16 -5.14 -26.76
N PRO A 31 -37.16 -4.56 -25.56
CA PRO A 31 -36.59 -5.21 -24.38
C PRO A 31 -37.27 -6.57 -24.18
N TYR A 32 -36.50 -7.63 -23.92
CA TYR A 32 -37.08 -8.90 -23.47
C TYR A 32 -37.77 -8.66 -22.12
N ILE A 33 -39.09 -8.74 -22.12
CA ILE A 33 -39.91 -8.71 -20.90
C ILE A 33 -40.16 -10.17 -20.53
N PRO A 34 -39.53 -10.72 -19.48
CA PRO A 34 -39.88 -12.06 -19.02
C PRO A 34 -41.38 -12.12 -18.70
N PRO A 35 -42.06 -13.25 -18.94
CA PRO A 35 -43.47 -13.38 -18.60
C PRO A 35 -43.68 -13.03 -17.12
N PRO A 36 -44.76 -12.31 -16.76
CA PRO A 36 -44.98 -11.87 -15.40
C PRO A 36 -45.01 -13.09 -14.47
N PHE A 37 -44.17 -13.08 -13.45
CA PHE A 37 -44.17 -14.12 -12.43
C PHE A 37 -45.52 -14.14 -11.71
N VAL A 38 -46.16 -15.30 -11.66
CA VAL A 38 -47.44 -15.49 -10.99
C VAL A 38 -47.17 -15.98 -9.57
N TRP A 39 -47.53 -15.18 -8.57
CA TRP A 39 -47.31 -15.52 -7.15
C TRP A 39 -47.90 -16.88 -6.76
N ASP A 40 -49.09 -17.19 -7.26
CA ASP A 40 -49.81 -18.44 -7.00
C ASP A 40 -49.13 -19.69 -7.59
N SER A 41 -48.07 -19.53 -8.39
CA SER A 41 -47.25 -20.65 -8.87
C SER A 41 -46.34 -21.24 -7.79
N ILE A 42 -46.10 -20.52 -6.68
CA ILE A 42 -45.30 -21.03 -5.56
C ILE A 42 -46.09 -22.14 -4.84
N PRO A 43 -45.50 -23.34 -4.62
CA PRO A 43 -46.18 -24.41 -3.91
C PRO A 43 -46.69 -23.97 -2.52
N LYS A 44 -47.93 -24.32 -2.17
CA LYS A 44 -48.54 -23.96 -0.88
C LYS A 44 -47.68 -24.29 0.36
N PRO A 45 -47.02 -25.47 0.47
CA PRO A 45 -46.15 -25.74 1.61
C PRO A 45 -44.94 -24.80 1.71
N VAL A 46 -44.45 -24.32 0.56
CA VAL A 46 -43.35 -23.34 0.49
C VAL A 46 -43.85 -21.98 0.97
N LEU A 47 -45.02 -21.52 0.51
CA LEU A 47 -45.61 -20.25 0.98
C LEU A 47 -45.81 -20.25 2.49
N GLN A 48 -46.36 -21.34 3.06
CA GLN A 48 -46.54 -21.48 4.50
C GLN A 48 -45.22 -21.37 5.27
N HIS A 49 -44.15 -21.98 4.76
CA HIS A 49 -42.81 -21.85 5.34
C HIS A 49 -42.31 -20.39 5.30
N LEU A 50 -42.46 -19.70 4.16
CA LEU A 50 -42.05 -18.30 4.01
C LEU A 50 -42.84 -17.35 4.93
N GLU A 51 -44.11 -17.65 5.21
CA GLU A 51 -44.95 -16.94 6.18
C GLU A 51 -44.53 -17.23 7.64
N GLY A 52 -43.66 -18.22 7.86
CA GLY A 52 -43.11 -18.63 9.15
C GLY A 52 -43.90 -19.72 9.87
N HIS A 53 -44.75 -20.47 9.15
CA HIS A 53 -45.37 -21.70 9.64
C HIS A 53 -44.38 -22.87 9.52
N ASP A 54 -43.32 -22.84 10.33
CA ASP A 54 -42.24 -23.82 10.26
C ASP A 54 -42.55 -25.10 11.04
N ASN A 55 -42.32 -26.25 10.40
CA ASN A 55 -42.30 -27.55 11.07
C ASN A 55 -40.86 -28.07 11.22
N ALA A 56 -40.69 -29.19 11.93
CA ALA A 56 -39.37 -29.76 12.17
C ALA A 56 -38.62 -30.12 10.88
N LEU A 57 -39.32 -30.54 9.82
CA LEU A 57 -38.72 -30.90 8.54
C LEU A 57 -38.12 -29.66 7.84
N TRP A 58 -38.83 -28.53 7.86
CA TRP A 58 -38.31 -27.27 7.33
C TRP A 58 -37.08 -26.81 8.10
N LYS A 59 -37.09 -26.87 9.43
CA LYS A 59 -35.90 -26.51 10.23
C LYS A 59 -34.67 -27.34 9.87
N VAL A 60 -34.83 -28.66 9.71
CA VAL A 60 -33.74 -29.56 9.30
C VAL A 60 -33.27 -29.23 7.88
N GLY A 61 -34.20 -29.05 6.94
CA GLY A 61 -33.89 -28.69 5.55
C GLY A 61 -33.14 -27.36 5.43
N THR A 62 -33.63 -26.31 6.09
CA THR A 62 -32.99 -25.00 6.16
C THR A 62 -31.60 -25.09 6.80
N THR A 63 -31.47 -25.83 7.91
CA THR A 63 -30.16 -25.99 8.60
C THR A 63 -29.13 -26.66 7.71
N MET A 64 -29.53 -27.68 6.95
CA MET A 64 -28.66 -28.35 6.00
C MET A 64 -28.28 -27.44 4.83
N VAL A 65 -29.26 -26.80 4.16
CA VAL A 65 -29.00 -25.96 2.99
C VAL A 65 -28.16 -24.74 3.35
N VAL A 66 -28.53 -23.99 4.38
CA VAL A 66 -27.78 -22.81 4.84
C VAL A 66 -26.40 -23.21 5.38
N GLY A 67 -26.32 -24.31 6.15
CA GLY A 67 -25.06 -24.82 6.69
C GLY A 67 -24.06 -25.22 5.61
N VAL A 68 -24.51 -26.00 4.61
CA VAL A 68 -23.67 -26.42 3.48
C VAL A 68 -23.27 -25.22 2.61
N ALA A 69 -24.21 -24.33 2.29
CA ALA A 69 -23.91 -23.12 1.53
C ALA A 69 -22.90 -22.22 2.28
N GLY A 70 -23.04 -22.06 3.59
CA GLY A 70 -22.10 -21.32 4.44
C GLY A 70 -20.71 -21.94 4.47
N MET A 71 -20.60 -23.28 4.54
CA MET A 71 -19.31 -23.97 4.45
C MET A 71 -18.64 -23.79 3.08
N LEU A 72 -19.41 -23.90 1.99
CA LEU A 72 -18.89 -23.65 0.64
C LEU A 72 -18.43 -22.19 0.47
N ALA A 73 -19.25 -21.25 0.96
CA ALA A 73 -18.92 -19.82 1.00
C ALA A 73 -17.63 -19.55 1.76
N LYS A 74 -17.46 -20.17 2.94
CA LYS A 74 -16.23 -20.03 3.74
C LYS A 74 -15.02 -20.65 3.07
N GLY A 75 -15.17 -21.80 2.42
CA GLY A 75 -14.12 -22.41 1.62
C GLY A 75 -13.67 -21.50 0.48
N PHE A 76 -14.62 -20.88 -0.22
CA PHE A 76 -14.35 -19.90 -1.26
C PHE A 76 -13.64 -18.66 -0.73
N MET A 77 -14.14 -18.02 0.34
CA MET A 77 -13.50 -16.83 0.93
C MET A 77 -12.08 -17.14 1.43
N LYS A 78 -11.84 -18.34 1.97
CA LYS A 78 -10.49 -18.78 2.38
C LYS A 78 -9.57 -19.07 1.20
N ALA A 79 -10.12 -19.43 0.04
CA ALA A 79 -9.37 -19.66 -1.19
C ALA A 79 -9.16 -18.38 -2.01
N SER A 80 -9.79 -17.27 -1.61
CA SER A 80 -9.62 -15.93 -2.17
C SER A 80 -8.73 -15.07 -1.26
N ASP A 81 -8.14 -14.00 -1.80
CA ASP A 81 -7.41 -13.02 -0.99
C ASP A 81 -8.41 -12.07 -0.35
N THR A 82 -9.06 -12.55 0.72
CA THR A 82 -10.20 -11.87 1.33
C THR A 82 -9.77 -10.97 2.48
N ARG A 83 -10.07 -9.67 2.39
CA ARG A 83 -9.94 -8.69 3.47
C ARG A 83 -11.32 -8.38 4.04
N VAL A 84 -11.47 -8.48 5.36
CA VAL A 84 -12.75 -8.23 6.04
C VAL A 84 -12.59 -7.17 7.11
N TYR A 85 -13.40 -6.11 7.04
CA TYR A 85 -13.39 -4.99 7.97
C TYR A 85 -14.71 -4.89 8.71
N GLY A 86 -14.67 -4.50 9.99
CA GLY A 86 -15.87 -4.26 10.81
C GLY A 86 -16.69 -5.50 11.21
N LEU A 87 -16.21 -6.71 10.88
CA LEU A 87 -16.91 -7.97 11.18
C LEU A 87 -17.21 -8.12 12.67
N ASP A 88 -16.29 -7.76 13.56
CA ASP A 88 -16.47 -7.93 15.01
C ASP A 88 -17.64 -7.12 15.55
N LYS A 89 -17.78 -5.86 15.08
CA LYS A 89 -18.91 -4.99 15.43
C LYS A 89 -20.22 -5.58 14.92
N PHE A 90 -20.22 -6.08 13.69
CA PHE A 90 -21.39 -6.73 13.11
C PHE A 90 -21.77 -8.01 13.86
N MET A 91 -20.80 -8.84 14.21
CA MET A 91 -21.01 -10.07 14.99
C MET A 91 -21.58 -9.78 16.36
N ALA A 92 -21.17 -8.69 17.02
CA ALA A 92 -21.76 -8.26 18.28
C ALA A 92 -23.28 -8.02 18.18
N ILE A 93 -23.75 -7.46 17.05
CA ILE A 93 -25.18 -7.24 16.79
C ILE A 93 -25.91 -8.57 16.52
N VAL A 94 -25.30 -9.43 15.70
CA VAL A 94 -25.91 -10.71 15.29
C VAL A 94 -26.00 -11.68 16.46
N GLU A 95 -25.00 -11.70 17.33
CA GLU A 95 -24.91 -12.63 18.44
C GLU A 95 -25.57 -12.17 19.73
N ASP A 96 -25.96 -10.89 19.84
CA ASP A 96 -26.61 -10.33 21.01
C ASP A 96 -27.89 -11.12 21.37
N PRO A 97 -27.91 -11.84 22.50
CA PRO A 97 -29.08 -12.62 22.93
C PRO A 97 -30.25 -11.72 23.35
N LYS A 98 -30.03 -10.43 23.58
CA LYS A 98 -31.06 -9.46 23.98
C LYS A 98 -31.66 -8.71 22.79
N ARG A 99 -31.15 -8.91 21.57
CA ARG A 99 -31.66 -8.21 20.38
C ARG A 99 -33.10 -8.63 20.08
N THR A 100 -34.03 -7.70 20.28
CA THR A 100 -35.43 -7.85 19.87
C THR A 100 -35.77 -7.11 18.58
N GLN A 101 -34.89 -6.21 18.13
CA GLN A 101 -35.07 -5.42 16.91
C GLN A 101 -34.72 -6.26 15.68
N GLY A 102 -35.42 -6.07 14.57
CA GLY A 102 -35.04 -6.64 13.28
C GLY A 102 -33.69 -6.10 12.81
N LEU A 103 -32.92 -6.93 12.11
CA LEU A 103 -31.64 -6.54 11.51
C LEU A 103 -31.79 -6.48 9.99
N ILE A 104 -31.41 -5.36 9.39
CA ILE A 104 -31.29 -5.23 7.94
C ILE A 104 -29.83 -5.03 7.58
N THR A 105 -29.31 -5.84 6.66
CA THR A 105 -28.02 -5.59 6.02
C THR A 105 -28.25 -5.15 4.59
N VAL A 106 -27.61 -4.07 4.15
CA VAL A 106 -27.77 -3.53 2.79
C VAL A 106 -26.43 -3.53 2.08
N SER A 107 -26.32 -4.12 0.89
CA SER A 107 -25.06 -4.09 0.13
C SER A 107 -25.18 -3.72 -1.35
N ASN A 108 -24.08 -3.25 -1.93
CA ASN A 108 -23.91 -3.22 -3.38
C ASN A 108 -24.01 -4.64 -3.97
N HIS A 109 -24.31 -4.77 -5.27
CA HIS A 109 -24.51 -6.06 -5.92
C HIS A 109 -23.68 -6.17 -7.20
N GLU A 110 -22.48 -6.73 -7.10
CA GLU A 110 -21.53 -6.84 -8.22
C GLU A 110 -21.51 -8.22 -8.88
N SER A 111 -22.00 -9.25 -8.20
CA SER A 111 -21.91 -10.61 -8.70
C SER A 111 -23.10 -11.47 -8.31
N VAL A 112 -23.36 -12.49 -9.11
CA VAL A 112 -24.28 -13.58 -8.73
C VAL A 112 -23.73 -14.44 -7.59
N LEU A 113 -22.44 -14.29 -7.24
CA LEU A 113 -21.84 -14.95 -6.09
C LEU A 113 -22.06 -14.19 -4.78
N ASP A 114 -22.42 -12.91 -4.80
CA ASP A 114 -22.51 -12.07 -3.59
C ASP A 114 -23.32 -12.78 -2.48
N ASP A 115 -24.49 -13.31 -2.85
CA ASP A 115 -25.24 -14.24 -2.02
C ASP A 115 -25.16 -15.66 -2.60
N PRO A 116 -24.67 -16.67 -1.85
CA PRO A 116 -24.40 -16.66 -0.41
C PRO A 116 -22.94 -16.36 0.01
N PHE A 117 -22.04 -16.01 -0.91
CA PHE A 117 -20.59 -16.14 -0.65
C PHE A 117 -19.97 -15.06 0.23
N LEU A 118 -20.50 -13.82 0.24
CA LEU A 118 -20.01 -12.76 1.13
C LEU A 118 -20.00 -13.21 2.60
N TRP A 119 -20.93 -14.09 2.94
CA TRP A 119 -21.20 -14.56 4.29
C TRP A 119 -20.30 -15.71 4.71
N GLY A 120 -19.44 -16.18 3.82
CA GLY A 120 -18.31 -17.04 4.15
C GLY A 120 -17.33 -16.40 5.15
N ALA A 121 -17.36 -15.06 5.27
CA ALA A 121 -16.61 -14.31 6.27
C ALA A 121 -17.01 -14.64 7.72
N MET A 122 -18.24 -15.12 7.94
CA MET A 122 -18.76 -15.37 9.29
C MET A 122 -18.04 -16.56 9.98
N PRO A 123 -18.04 -16.63 11.32
CA PRO A 123 -17.52 -17.77 12.07
C PRO A 123 -18.28 -19.08 11.76
N LEU A 124 -17.58 -20.22 11.80
CA LEU A 124 -18.20 -21.53 11.54
C LEU A 124 -19.35 -21.87 12.52
N SER A 125 -19.30 -21.30 13.72
CA SER A 125 -20.29 -21.48 14.78
C SER A 125 -21.69 -20.95 14.42
N ILE A 126 -21.83 -20.13 13.37
CA ILE A 126 -23.09 -19.51 13.00
C ILE A 126 -23.84 -20.25 11.88
N PHE A 127 -23.15 -20.97 10.99
CA PHE A 127 -23.78 -21.47 9.75
C PHE A 127 -24.91 -22.48 9.97
N PHE A 128 -24.87 -23.20 11.09
CA PHE A 128 -25.92 -24.15 11.47
C PHE A 128 -26.93 -23.56 12.48
N LYS A 129 -26.74 -22.30 12.90
CA LYS A 129 -27.68 -21.54 13.74
C LYS A 129 -28.58 -20.71 12.85
N VAL A 130 -29.55 -21.37 12.22
CA VAL A 130 -30.40 -20.76 11.19
C VAL A 130 -31.09 -19.49 11.69
N GLU A 131 -31.49 -19.41 12.95
CA GLU A 131 -32.07 -18.22 13.58
C GLU A 131 -31.16 -16.99 13.57
N LYS A 132 -29.84 -17.20 13.52
CA LYS A 132 -28.82 -16.15 13.40
C LYS A 132 -28.38 -15.88 11.96
N MET A 133 -29.01 -16.53 10.97
CA MET A 133 -28.71 -16.36 9.55
C MET A 133 -29.83 -15.61 8.83
N ARG A 134 -29.40 -14.76 7.89
CA ARG A 134 -30.28 -13.86 7.13
C ARG A 134 -31.30 -14.60 6.28
N TRP A 135 -32.36 -13.88 5.98
CA TRP A 135 -33.16 -14.03 4.78
C TRP A 135 -32.67 -13.07 3.70
N VAL A 136 -32.85 -13.39 2.42
CA VAL A 136 -32.44 -12.49 1.31
C VAL A 136 -33.59 -12.34 0.32
N LEU A 137 -33.82 -11.13 -0.20
CA LEU A 137 -34.78 -10.92 -1.28
C LEU A 137 -34.16 -11.38 -2.62
N GLY A 138 -34.71 -12.47 -3.19
CA GLY A 138 -34.26 -13.04 -4.46
C GLY A 138 -35.31 -12.89 -5.56
N ALA A 139 -34.86 -12.73 -6.80
CA ALA A 139 -35.75 -12.59 -7.95
C ALA A 139 -36.63 -13.85 -8.13
N ALA A 140 -37.95 -13.68 -8.01
CA ALA A 140 -38.90 -14.79 -8.03
C ALA A 140 -38.91 -15.54 -9.37
N ASP A 141 -38.72 -14.81 -10.47
CA ASP A 141 -38.59 -15.35 -11.83
C ASP A 141 -37.27 -16.09 -12.09
N ILE A 142 -36.39 -16.19 -11.08
CA ILE A 142 -35.18 -17.02 -11.08
C ILE A 142 -35.34 -18.16 -10.06
N CYS A 143 -35.63 -17.79 -8.81
CA CYS A 143 -35.58 -18.69 -7.66
C CYS A 143 -36.81 -19.61 -7.55
N TYR A 144 -37.95 -19.20 -8.10
CA TYR A 144 -39.24 -19.91 -7.96
C TYR A 144 -39.80 -20.40 -9.29
N THR A 145 -38.91 -20.69 -10.25
CA THR A 145 -39.29 -21.13 -11.61
C THR A 145 -39.72 -22.60 -11.70
N THR A 146 -39.30 -23.43 -10.76
CA THR A 146 -39.66 -24.86 -10.69
C THR A 146 -39.90 -25.27 -9.25
N VAL A 147 -40.70 -26.32 -9.04
CA VAL A 147 -41.00 -26.86 -7.70
C VAL A 147 -39.71 -27.12 -6.92
N PHE A 148 -38.76 -27.85 -7.50
CA PHE A 148 -37.48 -28.15 -6.84
C PHE A 148 -36.74 -26.87 -6.42
N LYS A 149 -36.62 -25.88 -7.31
CA LYS A 149 -35.98 -24.61 -6.98
C LYS A 149 -36.72 -23.86 -5.88
N SER A 150 -38.05 -23.84 -5.90
CA SER A 150 -38.86 -23.22 -4.84
C SER A 150 -38.54 -23.80 -3.46
N TYR A 151 -38.44 -25.13 -3.33
CA TYR A 151 -38.06 -25.76 -2.05
C TYR A 151 -36.60 -25.46 -1.66
N PHE A 152 -35.67 -25.52 -2.61
CA PHE A 152 -34.25 -25.25 -2.35
C PHE A 152 -34.03 -23.81 -1.89
N PHE A 153 -34.54 -22.81 -2.61
CA PHE A 153 -34.39 -21.40 -2.27
C PHE A 153 -35.18 -21.01 -1.02
N ALA A 154 -36.33 -21.63 -0.76
CA ALA A 154 -37.03 -21.43 0.52
C ALA A 154 -36.21 -21.98 1.70
N CYS A 155 -35.64 -23.19 1.59
CA CYS A 155 -34.69 -23.72 2.58
C CYS A 155 -33.43 -22.84 2.70
N GLY A 156 -32.98 -22.23 1.60
CA GLY A 156 -31.89 -21.25 1.58
C GLY A 156 -32.26 -19.87 2.14
N LYS A 157 -33.48 -19.69 2.67
CA LYS A 157 -34.00 -18.44 3.22
C LYS A 157 -34.11 -17.29 2.20
N THR A 158 -34.48 -17.60 0.98
CA THR A 158 -34.67 -16.59 -0.07
C THR A 158 -36.15 -16.20 -0.18
N LEU A 159 -36.49 -14.95 0.14
CA LEU A 159 -37.83 -14.39 -0.03
C LEU A 159 -38.07 -14.00 -1.50
N PRO A 160 -39.20 -14.38 -2.12
CA PRO A 160 -39.48 -14.10 -3.55
C PRO A 160 -39.83 -12.63 -3.80
N ALA A 161 -39.00 -11.92 -4.57
CA ALA A 161 -39.27 -10.56 -5.02
C ALA A 161 -39.60 -10.51 -6.52
N ILE A 162 -40.71 -9.87 -6.88
CA ILE A 162 -41.19 -9.69 -8.25
C ILE A 162 -40.54 -8.44 -8.85
N ARG A 163 -39.71 -8.63 -9.88
CA ARG A 163 -39.09 -7.52 -10.62
C ARG A 163 -40.16 -6.75 -11.39
N GLY A 164 -40.18 -5.43 -11.22
CA GLY A 164 -41.21 -4.57 -11.82
C GLY A 164 -42.56 -4.56 -11.08
N GLY A 165 -42.73 -5.36 -10.01
CA GLY A 165 -43.97 -5.43 -9.22
C GLY A 165 -44.23 -4.26 -8.27
N GLY A 166 -43.38 -3.22 -8.30
CA GLY A 166 -43.46 -2.08 -7.37
C GLY A 166 -42.94 -2.38 -5.97
N VAL A 167 -43.13 -1.43 -5.04
CA VAL A 167 -42.70 -1.56 -3.64
C VAL A 167 -43.72 -2.28 -2.75
N TYR A 168 -44.99 -2.31 -3.18
CA TYR A 168 -46.07 -3.01 -2.50
C TYR A 168 -46.27 -4.37 -3.16
N GLN A 169 -45.64 -5.39 -2.59
CA GLN A 169 -45.68 -6.75 -3.12
C GLN A 169 -45.52 -7.78 -1.99
N PRO A 170 -46.10 -8.98 -2.13
CA PRO A 170 -46.12 -9.97 -1.06
C PRO A 170 -44.73 -10.36 -0.54
N GLY A 171 -43.73 -10.43 -1.43
CA GLY A 171 -42.34 -10.70 -1.04
C GLY A 171 -41.74 -9.66 -0.12
N VAL A 172 -42.05 -8.38 -0.36
CA VAL A 172 -41.64 -7.30 0.53
C VAL A 172 -42.37 -7.45 1.85
N ASP A 173 -43.69 -7.67 1.86
CA ASP A 173 -44.49 -7.86 3.08
C ASP A 173 -43.95 -8.99 3.99
N LEU A 174 -43.52 -10.11 3.39
CA LEU A 174 -42.84 -11.20 4.11
C LEU A 174 -41.52 -10.75 4.76
N ALA A 175 -40.76 -9.84 4.13
CA ALA A 175 -39.55 -9.28 4.72
C ALA A 175 -39.88 -8.44 5.96
N ILE A 176 -40.90 -7.58 5.93
CA ILE A 176 -41.33 -6.83 7.12
C ILE A 176 -41.79 -7.76 8.24
N SER A 177 -42.62 -8.77 7.91
CA SER A 177 -43.05 -9.77 8.89
C SER A 177 -41.87 -10.49 9.54
N THR A 178 -40.84 -10.84 8.75
CA THR A 178 -39.61 -11.44 9.25
C THR A 178 -38.84 -10.50 10.18
N LEU A 179 -38.75 -9.22 9.82
CA LEU A 179 -38.06 -8.21 10.62
C LEU A 179 -38.80 -7.84 11.92
N ASN A 180 -40.13 -7.75 11.87
CA ASN A 180 -40.98 -7.51 13.06
C ASN A 180 -40.86 -8.66 14.08
N ARG A 181 -40.55 -9.88 13.62
CA ARG A 181 -40.22 -11.04 14.48
C ARG A 181 -38.79 -11.02 15.04
N GLY A 182 -38.01 -9.95 14.82
CA GLY A 182 -36.61 -9.84 15.25
C GLY A 182 -35.63 -10.58 14.32
N GLY A 183 -36.09 -11.02 13.16
CA GLY A 183 -35.26 -11.71 12.17
C GLY A 183 -34.23 -10.79 11.51
N TRP A 184 -33.41 -11.39 10.65
CA TRP A 184 -32.40 -10.69 9.85
C TRP A 184 -32.75 -10.81 8.36
N VAL A 185 -32.83 -9.68 7.65
CA VAL A 185 -33.03 -9.63 6.20
C VAL A 185 -31.86 -8.89 5.52
N HIS A 186 -31.37 -9.43 4.41
CA HIS A 186 -30.39 -8.80 3.55
C HIS A 186 -31.02 -8.35 2.24
N ILE A 187 -30.59 -7.17 1.78
CA ILE A 187 -31.20 -6.48 0.65
C ILE A 187 -30.09 -5.93 -0.23
N TYR A 188 -30.18 -6.23 -1.53
CA TYR A 188 -29.44 -5.57 -2.59
C TYR A 188 -30.36 -4.48 -3.20
N PRO A 189 -30.25 -3.22 -2.77
CA PRO A 189 -31.20 -2.17 -3.13
C PRO A 189 -31.06 -1.74 -4.60
N GLU A 190 -29.96 -2.12 -5.28
CA GLU A 190 -29.75 -1.96 -6.71
C GLU A 190 -30.75 -2.78 -7.55
N ALA A 191 -31.31 -3.86 -6.97
CA ALA A 191 -32.27 -4.80 -7.58
C ALA A 191 -31.79 -5.50 -8.88
N LYS A 192 -30.52 -5.33 -9.24
CA LYS A 192 -29.82 -6.05 -10.31
C LYS A 192 -28.33 -6.06 -10.01
N VAL A 193 -27.63 -7.06 -10.56
CA VAL A 193 -26.16 -7.10 -10.55
C VAL A 193 -25.60 -6.00 -11.46
N SER A 194 -24.59 -5.27 -11.00
CA SER A 194 -23.86 -4.26 -11.77
C SER A 194 -22.35 -4.43 -11.65
N GLN A 195 -21.65 -4.60 -12.78
CA GLN A 195 -20.18 -4.75 -12.85
C GLN A 195 -19.52 -3.54 -13.53
N HIS A 196 -20.14 -2.36 -13.44
CA HIS A 196 -19.65 -1.15 -14.10
C HIS A 196 -18.73 -0.29 -13.21
N GLY A 197 -18.27 -0.85 -12.08
CA GLY A 197 -17.34 -0.19 -11.15
C GLY A 197 -17.91 1.02 -10.40
N LYS A 198 -19.22 1.28 -10.52
CA LYS A 198 -19.94 2.33 -9.79
C LYS A 198 -21.28 1.79 -9.31
N MET A 199 -21.62 2.11 -8.06
CA MET A 199 -22.95 1.81 -7.52
C MET A 199 -24.03 2.52 -8.34
N ILE A 200 -25.16 1.83 -8.50
CA ILE A 200 -26.32 2.39 -9.21
C ILE A 200 -27.38 2.86 -8.21
N ARG A 201 -28.29 3.71 -8.68
CA ARG A 201 -29.38 4.24 -7.86
C ARG A 201 -30.18 3.12 -7.16
N PHE A 202 -30.31 3.26 -5.84
CA PHE A 202 -31.12 2.36 -5.01
C PHE A 202 -32.61 2.49 -5.28
N LYS A 203 -33.29 1.33 -5.29
CA LYS A 203 -34.74 1.23 -5.37
C LYS A 203 -35.36 1.53 -4.00
N TRP A 204 -36.53 2.16 -4.03
CA TRP A 204 -37.24 2.63 -2.83
C TRP A 204 -37.83 1.53 -1.93
N GLY A 205 -37.63 0.25 -2.26
CA GLY A 205 -38.17 -0.87 -1.48
C GLY A 205 -37.65 -0.90 -0.04
N ILE A 206 -36.38 -0.55 0.18
CA ILE A 206 -35.82 -0.45 1.54
C ILE A 206 -36.51 0.66 2.35
N GLY A 207 -36.74 1.82 1.74
CA GLY A 207 -37.47 2.92 2.40
C GLY A 207 -38.91 2.53 2.75
N ARG A 208 -39.61 1.78 1.88
CA ARG A 208 -40.90 1.18 2.23
C ARG A 208 -40.76 0.30 3.47
N ILE A 209 -39.86 -0.68 3.45
CA ILE A 209 -39.70 -1.65 4.54
C ILE A 209 -39.51 -0.92 5.87
N LEU A 210 -38.60 0.05 5.93
CA LEU A 210 -38.26 0.77 7.16
C LEU A 210 -39.40 1.65 7.69
N MET A 211 -40.23 2.23 6.82
CA MET A 211 -41.35 3.08 7.22
C MET A 211 -42.51 2.30 7.84
N ASP A 212 -42.74 1.09 7.37
CA ASP A 212 -43.92 0.29 7.70
C ASP A 212 -43.63 -0.81 8.74
N MET A 213 -42.40 -0.90 9.23
CA MET A 213 -42.05 -1.77 10.35
C MET A 213 -42.70 -1.30 11.66
N GLU A 214 -43.08 -2.25 12.50
CA GLU A 214 -43.70 -1.94 13.81
C GLU A 214 -42.68 -1.40 14.81
N LYS A 215 -41.44 -1.90 14.72
CA LYS A 215 -40.31 -1.50 15.55
C LYS A 215 -39.17 -1.07 14.65
N GLU A 216 -38.40 -0.09 15.10
CA GLU A 216 -37.23 0.36 14.34
C GLU A 216 -36.18 -0.75 14.23
N ALA A 217 -35.65 -0.94 13.02
CA ALA A 217 -34.65 -1.94 12.70
C ALA A 217 -33.24 -1.39 12.90
N ILE A 218 -32.29 -2.27 13.16
CA ILE A 218 -30.86 -1.95 13.01
C ILE A 218 -30.52 -2.11 11.53
N VAL A 219 -30.03 -1.05 10.89
CA VAL A 219 -29.63 -1.08 9.47
C VAL A 219 -28.12 -0.99 9.36
N VAL A 220 -27.48 -2.04 8.86
CA VAL A 220 -26.02 -2.13 8.71
C VAL A 220 -25.66 -2.06 7.22
N PRO A 221 -24.90 -1.05 6.77
CA PRO A 221 -24.36 -1.00 5.42
C PRO A 221 -23.21 -1.98 5.29
N VAL A 222 -23.19 -2.69 4.17
CA VAL A 222 -22.15 -3.66 3.82
C VAL A 222 -21.66 -3.31 2.42
N TRP A 223 -20.38 -3.04 2.27
CA TRP A 223 -19.78 -2.78 0.96
C TRP A 223 -18.78 -3.87 0.61
N HIS A 224 -18.70 -4.25 -0.66
CA HIS A 224 -17.71 -5.21 -1.11
C HIS A 224 -17.19 -4.92 -2.52
N GLU A 225 -16.00 -5.42 -2.82
CA GLU A 225 -15.36 -5.34 -4.14
C GLU A 225 -14.65 -6.65 -4.47
N GLY A 226 -14.51 -6.96 -5.77
CA GLY A 226 -13.75 -8.10 -6.27
C GLY A 226 -14.56 -9.38 -6.53
N MET A 227 -15.81 -9.44 -6.08
CA MET A 227 -16.73 -10.55 -6.41
C MET A 227 -17.02 -10.67 -7.92
N HIS A 228 -16.97 -9.54 -8.63
CA HIS A 228 -17.09 -9.51 -10.09
C HIS A 228 -15.86 -10.12 -10.80
N LEU A 229 -14.67 -10.08 -10.19
CA LEU A 229 -13.45 -10.73 -10.70
C LEU A 229 -13.56 -12.26 -10.55
N ALA A 230 -14.11 -12.71 -9.42
CA ALA A 230 -14.34 -14.13 -9.17
C ALA A 230 -15.42 -14.71 -10.10
N LYS A 231 -16.43 -13.92 -10.47
CA LYS A 231 -17.45 -14.30 -11.44
C LYS A 231 -17.85 -13.12 -12.34
N PRO A 232 -17.17 -12.97 -13.49
CA PRO A 232 -17.57 -12.01 -14.52
C PRO A 232 -18.95 -12.38 -15.09
N LEU A 233 -19.76 -11.37 -15.43
CA LEU A 233 -21.15 -11.60 -15.88
C LEU A 233 -21.21 -12.33 -17.22
N TYR A 234 -20.36 -11.94 -18.17
CA TYR A 234 -20.50 -12.32 -19.59
C TYR A 234 -19.33 -13.15 -20.15
N GLU A 235 -18.19 -13.18 -19.47
CA GLU A 235 -16.93 -13.71 -20.06
C GLU A 235 -16.78 -15.22 -19.88
N THR A 236 -17.22 -15.76 -18.74
CA THR A 236 -16.97 -17.16 -18.39
C THR A 236 -18.08 -17.75 -17.53
N LYS A 237 -18.27 -19.07 -17.67
CA LYS A 237 -19.12 -19.88 -16.79
C LYS A 237 -18.37 -20.32 -15.52
N LEU A 238 -17.04 -20.15 -15.49
CA LEU A 238 -16.22 -20.63 -14.39
C LEU A 238 -16.15 -19.62 -13.25
N VAL A 239 -15.99 -20.13 -12.02
CA VAL A 239 -15.63 -19.34 -10.86
C VAL A 239 -14.11 -19.30 -10.77
N HIS A 240 -13.56 -18.09 -10.69
CA HIS A 240 -12.14 -17.87 -10.49
C HIS A 240 -11.86 -17.76 -8.98
N LEU A 241 -10.92 -18.57 -8.50
CA LEU A 241 -10.45 -18.54 -7.11
C LEU A 241 -9.20 -17.66 -7.00
N GLY A 242 -8.82 -17.31 -5.77
CA GLY A 242 -7.62 -16.50 -5.51
C GLY A 242 -7.74 -15.04 -5.92
N GLN A 243 -8.96 -14.55 -6.16
CA GLN A 243 -9.19 -13.14 -6.47
C GLN A 243 -9.15 -12.31 -5.19
N PRO A 244 -8.70 -11.03 -5.26
CA PRO A 244 -8.83 -10.11 -4.15
C PRO A 244 -10.31 -9.83 -3.90
N ILE A 245 -10.75 -9.98 -2.65
CA ILE A 245 -12.13 -9.68 -2.24
C ILE A 245 -12.06 -8.82 -0.98
N THR A 246 -12.59 -7.61 -1.06
CA THR A 246 -12.73 -6.75 0.11
C THR A 246 -14.18 -6.75 0.54
N LEU A 247 -14.41 -6.94 1.84
CA LEU A 247 -15.74 -6.94 2.45
C LEU A 247 -15.71 -6.05 3.70
N VAL A 248 -16.59 -5.06 3.74
CA VAL A 248 -16.65 -4.06 4.80
C VAL A 248 -18.03 -4.07 5.42
N PHE A 249 -18.08 -4.29 6.73
CA PHE A 249 -19.27 -4.07 7.54
C PHE A 249 -19.17 -2.69 8.19
N GLY A 250 -20.05 -1.77 7.80
CA GLY A 250 -20.09 -0.42 8.37
C GLY A 250 -20.83 -0.35 9.71
N ASP A 251 -20.84 0.85 10.30
CA ASP A 251 -21.59 1.12 11.52
C ASP A 251 -23.10 1.27 11.24
N PRO A 252 -23.99 0.95 12.21
CA PRO A 252 -25.44 1.08 12.03
C PRO A 252 -25.87 2.50 11.62
N ILE A 253 -26.72 2.58 10.60
CA ILE A 253 -27.23 3.86 10.07
C ILE A 253 -28.34 4.37 10.96
N ALA A 254 -28.21 5.61 11.43
CA ALA A 254 -29.28 6.32 12.13
C ALA A 254 -30.27 6.97 11.13
N TYR A 255 -31.55 6.66 11.28
CA TYR A 255 -32.61 7.18 10.42
C TYR A 255 -33.90 7.53 11.18
N SER A 256 -33.89 7.44 12.51
CA SER A 256 -35.05 7.71 13.37
C SER A 256 -35.54 9.16 13.25
N ASP A 257 -34.64 10.11 13.01
CA ASP A 257 -34.97 11.51 12.75
C ASP A 257 -35.91 11.68 11.55
N ILE A 258 -35.71 10.93 10.47
CA ILE A 258 -36.57 10.97 9.29
C ILE A 258 -37.94 10.36 9.60
N LEU A 259 -37.97 9.24 10.34
CA LEU A 259 -39.22 8.61 10.77
C LEU A 259 -40.03 9.53 11.68
N VAL A 260 -39.38 10.25 12.60
CA VAL A 260 -40.04 11.21 13.50
C VAL A 260 -40.62 12.38 12.70
N GLN A 261 -39.86 12.96 11.78
CA GLN A 261 -40.36 14.03 10.91
C GLN A 261 -41.57 13.59 10.07
N TRP A 262 -41.52 12.37 9.52
CA TRP A 262 -42.66 11.81 8.80
C TRP A 262 -43.89 11.59 9.69
N LYS A 263 -43.72 10.95 10.86
CA LYS A 263 -44.81 10.71 11.82
C LYS A 263 -45.44 11.99 12.36
N ASN A 264 -44.65 13.06 12.48
CA ASN A 264 -45.12 14.38 12.88
C ASN A 264 -45.76 15.19 11.73
N GLY A 265 -45.82 14.63 10.51
CA GLY A 265 -46.40 15.28 9.34
C GLY A 265 -45.53 16.35 8.69
N CYS A 266 -44.25 16.47 9.09
CA CYS A 266 -43.29 17.41 8.51
C CYS A 266 -42.80 16.96 7.13
N LEU A 267 -42.86 15.65 6.84
CA LEU A 267 -42.50 15.06 5.55
C LEU A 267 -43.68 14.27 5.00
N SER A 268 -43.89 14.33 3.68
CA SER A 268 -44.77 13.38 3.01
C SER A 268 -44.16 11.97 3.00
N GLU A 269 -45.00 10.95 2.81
CA GLU A 269 -44.56 9.55 2.69
C GLU A 269 -43.48 9.37 1.60
N ARG A 270 -43.64 10.07 0.48
CA ARG A 270 -42.69 10.03 -0.64
C ARG A 270 -41.35 10.66 -0.27
N GLU A 271 -41.36 11.81 0.39
CA GLU A 271 -40.14 12.51 0.81
C GLU A 271 -39.37 11.70 1.85
N ALA A 272 -40.06 11.18 2.86
CA ALA A 272 -39.47 10.31 3.88
C ALA A 272 -38.78 9.08 3.24
N ARG A 273 -39.46 8.43 2.28
CA ARG A 273 -38.92 7.28 1.55
C ARG A 273 -37.66 7.63 0.75
N ILE A 274 -37.67 8.77 0.07
CA ILE A 274 -36.51 9.25 -0.70
C ILE A 274 -35.35 9.53 0.24
N GLN A 275 -35.57 10.27 1.33
CA GLN A 275 -34.52 10.63 2.28
C GLN A 275 -33.91 9.40 2.97
N ILE A 276 -34.72 8.44 3.41
CA ILE A 276 -34.22 7.18 3.99
C ILE A 276 -33.38 6.42 2.98
N THR A 277 -33.88 6.25 1.75
CA THR A 277 -33.16 5.52 0.70
C THR A 277 -31.84 6.22 0.36
N GLN A 278 -31.84 7.55 0.27
CA GLN A 278 -30.66 8.34 -0.02
C GLN A 278 -29.63 8.22 1.10
N ARG A 279 -30.04 8.32 2.37
CA ARG A 279 -29.11 8.19 3.49
C ARG A 279 -28.41 6.83 3.53
N ILE A 280 -29.12 5.77 3.16
CA ILE A 280 -28.53 4.43 3.05
C ILE A 280 -27.56 4.35 1.86
N TYR A 281 -27.89 4.99 0.73
CA TYR A 281 -26.99 5.11 -0.41
C TYR A 281 -25.71 5.86 -0.01
N ASP A 282 -25.83 7.04 0.61
CA ASP A 282 -24.69 7.86 1.04
C ASP A 282 -23.79 7.12 2.02
N ALA A 283 -24.38 6.32 2.93
CA ALA A 283 -23.61 5.49 3.85
C ALA A 283 -22.78 4.41 3.13
N LEU A 284 -23.34 3.77 2.09
CA LEU A 284 -22.59 2.81 1.26
C LEU A 284 -21.53 3.51 0.41
N GLU A 285 -21.84 4.68 -0.15
CA GLU A 285 -20.90 5.47 -0.96
C GLU A 285 -19.74 5.97 -0.11
N HIS A 286 -19.98 6.30 1.15
CA HIS A 286 -18.94 6.62 2.11
C HIS A 286 -18.00 5.43 2.35
N LEU A 287 -18.54 4.23 2.57
CA LEU A 287 -17.73 3.00 2.69
C LEU A 287 -16.93 2.74 1.42
N GLU A 288 -17.54 2.85 0.23
CA GLU A 288 -16.83 2.74 -1.04
C GLU A 288 -15.67 3.74 -1.08
N SER A 289 -15.92 5.03 -0.82
CA SER A 289 -14.90 6.07 -0.90
C SER A 289 -13.72 5.86 0.07
N GLN A 290 -14.00 5.29 1.24
CA GLN A 290 -13.01 5.05 2.30
C GLN A 290 -12.14 3.83 1.97
N TYR A 291 -12.77 2.73 1.54
CA TYR A 291 -12.10 1.43 1.40
C TYR A 291 -11.62 1.15 -0.02
N LYS A 292 -12.29 1.68 -1.04
CA LYS A 292 -11.81 1.65 -2.43
C LYS A 292 -10.50 2.41 -2.56
N LYS A 293 -10.35 3.54 -1.88
CA LYS A 293 -9.05 4.25 -1.77
C LYS A 293 -7.98 3.45 -1.03
N LEU A 294 -8.35 2.58 -0.08
CA LEU A 294 -7.41 1.69 0.63
C LEU A 294 -6.96 0.49 -0.23
N ASP A 295 -7.78 0.05 -1.19
CA ASP A 295 -7.42 -1.00 -2.14
C ASP A 295 -6.77 -0.44 -3.42
N GLU A 296 -7.09 0.81 -3.78
CA GLU A 296 -6.38 1.64 -4.77
C GLU A 296 -5.06 2.21 -4.21
N THR A 297 -4.84 2.22 -2.89
CA THR A 297 -3.50 2.45 -2.32
C THR A 297 -2.64 1.20 -2.55
N ASN A 298 -2.07 1.05 -3.75
CA ASN A 298 -0.86 0.27 -4.08
C ASN A 298 -0.64 -1.10 -3.41
N LEU A 299 -1.67 -1.83 -2.97
CA LEU A 299 -1.50 -3.05 -2.15
C LEU A 299 -2.17 -4.29 -2.71
N ALA A 300 -3.11 -4.20 -3.66
CA ALA A 300 -3.82 -5.37 -4.19
C ALA A 300 -3.04 -6.14 -5.27
N ASN A 301 -2.22 -5.48 -6.10
CA ASN A 301 -1.48 -6.13 -7.19
C ASN A 301 0.06 -6.13 -7.04
N PHE A 302 0.59 -5.50 -5.99
CA PHE A 302 2.02 -5.39 -5.74
C PHE A 302 2.73 -6.75 -5.86
N GLY A 303 3.64 -6.89 -6.84
CA GLY A 303 4.49 -8.06 -7.09
C GLY A 303 3.92 -9.10 -8.08
N SER A 304 2.87 -8.80 -8.84
CA SER A 304 2.39 -9.68 -9.93
C SER A 304 3.16 -9.44 -11.24
N ASP A 305 3.30 -10.47 -12.08
CA ASP A 305 4.00 -10.32 -13.38
C ASP A 305 3.31 -9.29 -14.30
N LEU A 306 1.98 -9.17 -14.20
CA LEU A 306 1.19 -8.20 -14.98
C LEU A 306 1.43 -6.75 -14.51
N GLU A 307 1.55 -6.53 -13.20
CA GLU A 307 1.89 -5.22 -12.66
C GLU A 307 3.35 -4.87 -12.95
N ARG A 308 4.26 -5.86 -12.94
CA ARG A 308 5.64 -5.67 -13.41
C ARG A 308 5.69 -5.27 -14.88
N GLU A 309 4.90 -5.91 -15.73
CA GLU A 309 4.76 -5.53 -17.15
C GLU A 309 4.18 -4.12 -17.28
N HIS A 310 3.11 -3.79 -16.54
CA HIS A 310 2.54 -2.44 -16.54
C HIS A 310 3.53 -1.38 -16.02
N ARG A 311 4.25 -1.62 -14.93
CA ARG A 311 5.29 -0.70 -14.43
C ARG A 311 6.46 -0.59 -15.40
N LYS A 312 6.81 -1.67 -16.10
CA LYS A 312 7.81 -1.62 -17.16
C LYS A 312 7.34 -0.76 -18.34
N GLU A 313 6.05 -0.86 -18.71
CA GLU A 313 5.42 0.00 -19.71
C GLU A 313 5.38 1.46 -19.24
N GLU A 314 4.98 1.73 -18.00
CA GLU A 314 4.97 3.08 -17.40
C GLU A 314 6.39 3.67 -17.27
N GLY A 315 7.36 2.88 -16.81
CA GLY A 315 8.77 3.25 -16.78
C GLY A 315 9.34 3.51 -18.18
N ALA A 316 8.83 2.85 -19.22
CA ALA A 316 9.16 3.18 -20.61
C ALA A 316 8.47 4.46 -21.12
N LEU A 317 7.47 5.00 -20.42
CA LEU A 317 6.86 6.30 -20.74
C LEU A 317 7.49 7.45 -19.95
N GLU A 318 8.26 7.16 -18.91
CA GLU A 318 8.92 8.16 -18.07
C GLU A 318 10.03 8.88 -18.84
N THR A 319 9.83 10.18 -19.06
CA THR A 319 10.73 11.02 -19.86
C THR A 319 12.01 11.38 -19.11
N ALA A 320 12.03 11.23 -17.78
CA ALA A 320 13.22 11.48 -16.96
C ALA A 320 14.40 10.56 -17.31
N TRP A 321 14.13 9.34 -17.79
CA TRP A 321 15.18 8.39 -18.20
C TRP A 321 14.98 7.75 -19.57
N ASN A 322 13.76 7.73 -20.12
CA ASN A 322 13.48 7.18 -21.45
C ASN A 322 13.09 8.28 -22.45
N TYR A 323 14.10 8.94 -23.01
CA TYR A 323 13.99 9.91 -24.10
C TYR A 323 14.77 9.45 -25.33
N ASP A 324 14.54 10.08 -26.48
CA ASP A 324 15.23 9.74 -27.74
C ASP A 324 16.76 9.79 -27.56
N ASP A 325 17.45 8.72 -27.95
CA ASP A 325 18.90 8.51 -27.76
C ASP A 325 19.39 8.51 -26.30
N SER A 326 18.53 8.15 -25.34
CA SER A 326 18.90 8.08 -23.92
C SER A 326 20.06 7.09 -23.67
N PRO A 327 21.17 7.53 -23.04
CA PRO A 327 22.28 6.65 -22.66
C PRO A 327 21.99 5.82 -21.39
N ILE A 328 20.88 6.10 -20.70
CA ILE A 328 20.54 5.52 -19.41
C ILE A 328 20.19 4.04 -19.57
N GLY A 329 20.78 3.20 -18.72
CA GLY A 329 20.67 1.74 -18.81
C GLY A 329 21.52 1.08 -19.92
N HIS A 330 22.02 1.86 -20.88
CA HIS A 330 22.73 1.35 -22.05
C HIS A 330 24.24 1.65 -22.05
N GLN A 331 24.67 2.67 -21.31
CA GLN A 331 26.07 3.09 -21.22
C GLN A 331 26.56 3.18 -19.77
N VAL A 332 27.87 3.16 -19.59
CA VAL A 332 28.50 3.43 -18.29
C VAL A 332 28.32 4.91 -17.95
N GLY A 333 27.79 5.21 -16.77
CA GLY A 333 27.45 6.58 -16.41
C GLY A 333 26.87 6.70 -15.01
N MET A 334 26.55 7.94 -14.62
CA MET A 334 25.84 8.27 -13.40
C MET A 334 24.78 9.32 -13.71
N TRP A 335 23.57 9.11 -13.20
CA TRP A 335 22.43 10.01 -13.38
C TRP A 335 21.75 10.23 -12.04
N ILE A 336 21.38 11.47 -11.76
CA ILE A 336 20.77 11.88 -10.51
C ILE A 336 19.48 12.63 -10.83
N TRP A 337 18.40 12.24 -10.17
CA TRP A 337 17.12 12.91 -10.20
C TRP A 337 16.73 13.34 -8.80
N ARG A 338 16.07 14.50 -8.73
CA ARG A 338 15.47 15.07 -7.53
C ARG A 338 13.96 14.93 -7.64
N VAL A 339 13.31 14.48 -6.58
CA VAL A 339 11.85 14.36 -6.52
C VAL A 339 11.23 15.74 -6.33
N GLN A 340 10.22 16.07 -7.12
CA GLN A 340 9.46 17.31 -7.00
C GLN A 340 8.01 17.06 -7.45
N ASP A 341 7.03 17.34 -6.60
CA ASP A 341 5.59 17.21 -6.92
C ASP A 341 5.23 15.86 -7.59
N PHE A 342 5.67 14.74 -6.99
CA PHE A 342 5.52 13.37 -7.52
C PHE A 342 6.24 13.07 -8.85
N ASN A 343 7.02 14.00 -9.39
CA ASN A 343 7.79 13.86 -10.62
C ASN A 343 9.30 13.85 -10.36
N LEU A 344 10.09 13.55 -11.41
CA LEU A 344 11.54 13.52 -11.35
C LEU A 344 12.16 14.64 -12.20
N THR A 345 12.95 15.47 -11.54
CA THR A 345 13.71 16.54 -12.19
C THR A 345 15.18 16.13 -12.25
N THR A 346 15.78 16.17 -13.45
CA THR A 346 17.20 15.86 -13.63
C THR A 346 18.08 16.86 -12.89
N VAL A 347 18.99 16.37 -12.06
CA VAL A 347 19.99 17.22 -11.40
C VAL A 347 21.08 17.57 -12.42
N PRO A 348 21.46 18.84 -12.58
CA PRO A 348 22.60 19.25 -13.39
C PRO A 348 23.91 18.59 -12.93
N THR A 349 24.79 18.21 -13.86
CA THR A 349 26.01 17.45 -13.54
C THR A 349 27.01 18.22 -12.67
N ASN A 350 27.01 19.56 -12.71
CA ASN A 350 27.79 20.40 -11.81
C ASN A 350 27.30 20.35 -10.36
N GLN A 351 26.02 20.00 -10.14
CA GLN A 351 25.42 19.88 -8.81
C GLN A 351 25.46 18.44 -8.27
N TYR A 352 26.19 17.53 -8.92
CA TYR A 352 26.32 16.16 -8.42
C TYR A 352 27.10 16.13 -7.11
N GLY A 353 26.48 15.54 -6.09
CA GLY A 353 27.00 15.52 -4.72
C GLY A 353 26.34 16.54 -3.80
N HIS A 354 25.46 17.41 -4.30
CA HIS A 354 24.67 18.33 -3.48
C HIS A 354 23.26 17.78 -3.25
N PHE A 355 22.90 17.60 -1.97
CA PHE A 355 21.62 17.04 -1.54
C PHE A 355 20.94 17.96 -0.54
N TYR A 356 19.69 18.32 -0.81
CA TYR A 356 18.86 19.09 0.12
C TYR A 356 18.25 18.18 1.19
N GLN A 357 18.32 18.60 2.45
CA GLN A 357 17.87 17.82 3.61
C GLN A 357 16.35 17.62 3.63
N GLY A 358 15.60 18.55 3.03
CA GLY A 358 14.16 18.49 2.89
C GLY A 358 13.65 17.61 1.76
N ASP A 359 14.53 16.92 1.00
CA ASP A 359 14.17 16.30 -0.27
C ASP A 359 14.58 14.84 -0.38
N SER A 360 14.02 14.18 -1.41
CA SER A 360 14.37 12.83 -1.82
C SER A 360 14.99 12.80 -3.22
N TYR A 361 15.96 11.92 -3.43
CA TYR A 361 16.72 11.80 -4.68
C TYR A 361 16.82 10.35 -5.14
N ILE A 362 17.02 10.16 -6.44
CA ILE A 362 17.33 8.87 -7.06
C ILE A 362 18.65 9.01 -7.81
N VAL A 363 19.61 8.12 -7.52
CA VAL A 363 20.93 8.07 -8.13
C VAL A 363 21.10 6.70 -8.80
N LEU A 364 21.18 6.69 -10.13
CA LEU A 364 21.55 5.49 -10.89
C LEU A 364 23.04 5.54 -11.21
N LYS A 365 23.78 4.53 -10.78
CA LYS A 365 25.17 4.28 -11.16
C LYS A 365 25.26 3.02 -12.02
N THR A 366 25.70 3.18 -13.26
CA THR A 366 25.96 2.05 -14.17
C THR A 366 27.46 1.85 -14.36
N THR A 367 27.94 0.65 -14.11
CA THR A 367 29.35 0.25 -14.29
C THR A 367 29.47 -0.95 -15.20
N GLN A 368 30.61 -1.08 -15.89
CA GLN A 368 30.90 -2.28 -16.67
C GLN A 368 31.29 -3.42 -15.73
N LYS A 369 30.74 -4.61 -15.97
CA LYS A 369 31.10 -5.82 -15.24
C LYS A 369 32.49 -6.30 -15.68
N GLU A 370 33.35 -6.59 -14.72
CA GLU A 370 34.70 -7.07 -15.01
C GLU A 370 34.68 -8.31 -15.91
N ASN A 371 35.54 -8.31 -16.93
CA ASN A 371 35.69 -9.39 -17.92
C ASN A 371 34.42 -9.73 -18.73
N SER A 372 33.49 -8.79 -18.90
CA SER A 372 32.33 -8.95 -19.80
C SER A 372 31.85 -7.62 -20.39
N ASP A 373 31.03 -7.68 -21.44
CA ASP A 373 30.30 -6.52 -21.97
C ASP A 373 29.00 -6.21 -21.17
N GLY A 374 28.76 -6.94 -20.08
CA GLY A 374 27.59 -6.74 -19.23
C GLY A 374 27.69 -5.46 -18.40
N LEU A 375 26.54 -4.84 -18.14
CA LEU A 375 26.42 -3.67 -17.26
C LEU A 375 25.87 -4.10 -15.89
N ILE A 376 26.33 -3.42 -14.85
CA ILE A 376 25.82 -3.53 -13.48
C ILE A 376 25.16 -2.20 -13.16
N HIS A 377 23.91 -2.25 -12.69
CA HIS A 377 23.11 -1.09 -12.33
C HIS A 377 22.92 -1.06 -10.81
N ASN A 378 23.31 0.04 -10.17
CA ASN A 378 23.01 0.32 -8.77
C ASN A 378 22.09 1.53 -8.70
N ILE A 379 20.88 1.37 -8.20
CA ILE A 379 19.93 2.46 -7.97
C ILE A 379 19.93 2.76 -6.47
N HIS A 380 20.25 4.00 -6.12
CA HIS A 380 20.21 4.48 -4.75
C HIS A 380 19.08 5.49 -4.64
N PHE A 381 18.15 5.30 -3.71
CA PHE A 381 17.23 6.36 -3.34
C PHE A 381 17.66 6.95 -2.00
N TRP A 382 18.01 8.23 -2.06
CA TRP A 382 18.53 8.98 -0.93
C TRP A 382 17.41 9.80 -0.31
N LEU A 383 17.27 9.71 1.01
CA LEU A 383 16.24 10.37 1.80
C LEU A 383 16.89 11.37 2.76
N GLY A 384 16.56 12.65 2.59
CA GLY A 384 16.94 13.69 3.53
C GLY A 384 16.27 13.49 4.89
N LEU A 385 16.87 14.02 5.96
CA LEU A 385 16.31 13.91 7.32
C LEU A 385 14.99 14.68 7.49
N GLU A 386 14.75 15.68 6.67
CA GLU A 386 13.57 16.54 6.69
C GLU A 386 12.62 16.28 5.50
N THR A 387 12.89 15.25 4.67
CA THR A 387 12.06 14.94 3.51
C THR A 387 10.64 14.54 3.89
N SER A 388 9.68 14.99 3.09
CA SER A 388 8.27 14.70 3.34
C SER A 388 7.91 13.25 3.01
N GLN A 389 6.81 12.77 3.59
CA GLN A 389 6.39 11.37 3.40
C GLN A 389 6.01 11.06 1.94
N ASP A 390 5.41 12.02 1.24
CA ASP A 390 5.05 11.92 -0.18
C ASP A 390 6.28 11.85 -1.08
N GLU A 391 7.32 12.64 -0.81
CA GLU A 391 8.58 12.59 -1.56
C GLU A 391 9.34 11.29 -1.32
N ALA A 392 9.48 10.86 -0.07
CA ALA A 392 10.12 9.60 0.27
C ALA A 392 9.39 8.40 -0.37
N GLY A 393 8.04 8.44 -0.38
CA GLY A 393 7.21 7.45 -1.04
C GLY A 393 7.40 7.45 -2.56
N THR A 394 7.51 8.62 -3.17
CA THR A 394 7.76 8.79 -4.61
C THR A 394 9.13 8.26 -5.01
N ALA A 395 10.19 8.59 -4.26
CA ALA A 395 11.54 8.10 -4.51
C ALA A 395 11.61 6.56 -4.45
N ALA A 396 10.97 5.95 -3.46
CA ALA A 396 10.88 4.50 -3.36
C ALA A 396 10.09 3.88 -4.53
N TYR A 397 8.95 4.46 -4.91
CA TYR A 397 8.14 3.98 -6.03
C TYR A 397 8.89 4.07 -7.37
N LYS A 398 9.46 5.24 -7.66
CA LYS A 398 10.21 5.52 -8.89
C LYS A 398 11.49 4.69 -9.01
N THR A 399 12.10 4.31 -7.89
CA THR A 399 13.24 3.36 -7.88
C THR A 399 12.85 1.97 -8.38
N VAL A 400 11.69 1.47 -7.94
CA VAL A 400 11.19 0.16 -8.41
C VAL A 400 10.78 0.25 -9.88
N GLU A 401 10.16 1.35 -10.30
CA GLU A 401 9.83 1.59 -11.70
C GLU A 401 11.08 1.62 -12.60
N LEU A 402 12.14 2.30 -12.15
CA LEU A 402 13.43 2.34 -12.86
C LEU A 402 14.10 0.97 -12.92
N ASP A 403 14.05 0.17 -11.85
CA ASP A 403 14.58 -1.20 -11.87
C ASP A 403 13.80 -2.08 -12.85
N ASP A 404 12.46 -2.01 -12.86
CA ASP A 404 11.63 -2.76 -13.80
C ASP A 404 11.89 -2.36 -15.26
N PHE A 405 12.17 -1.07 -15.52
CA PHE A 405 12.66 -0.57 -16.80
C PHE A 405 14.02 -1.20 -17.18
N LEU A 406 14.93 -1.36 -16.22
CA LEU A 406 16.25 -2.02 -16.36
C LEU A 406 16.18 -3.56 -16.24
N ASP A 407 15.05 -4.16 -16.64
CA ASP A 407 14.79 -5.60 -16.62
C ASP A 407 14.79 -6.27 -15.23
N GLY A 408 14.75 -5.49 -14.16
CA GLY A 408 14.70 -5.93 -12.75
C GLY A 408 15.98 -6.62 -12.28
N TYR A 409 17.13 -6.22 -12.81
CA TYR A 409 18.44 -6.73 -12.41
C TYR A 409 19.28 -5.68 -11.68
N ALA A 410 18.75 -4.48 -11.44
CA ALA A 410 19.48 -3.47 -10.69
C ALA A 410 19.49 -3.79 -9.19
N VAL A 411 20.59 -3.47 -8.53
CA VAL A 411 20.69 -3.53 -7.06
C VAL A 411 20.13 -2.23 -6.50
N GLN A 412 19.18 -2.35 -5.58
CA GLN A 412 18.49 -1.18 -5.01
C GLN A 412 19.05 -0.89 -3.60
N HIS A 413 19.41 0.36 -3.35
CA HIS A 413 20.01 0.81 -2.09
C HIS A 413 19.16 1.93 -1.47
N ARG A 414 18.77 1.74 -0.21
CA ARG A 414 18.14 2.79 0.58
C ARG A 414 19.21 3.56 1.33
N GLU A 415 19.38 4.82 0.96
CA GLU A 415 20.34 5.73 1.57
C GLU A 415 19.61 6.75 2.44
N ILE A 416 20.04 6.91 3.69
CA ILE A 416 19.54 7.98 4.56
C ILE A 416 20.67 8.96 4.78
N GLN A 417 20.37 10.25 4.73
CA GLN A 417 21.32 11.31 5.03
C GLN A 417 22.13 11.01 6.32
N LYS A 418 23.45 11.21 6.24
CA LYS A 418 24.48 10.91 7.26
C LYS A 418 24.74 9.42 7.50
N SER A 419 23.78 8.55 7.23
CA SER A 419 23.90 7.10 7.34
C SER A 419 23.96 6.42 5.97
N GLU A 420 24.59 7.02 4.96
CA GLU A 420 24.70 6.39 3.64
C GLU A 420 25.73 5.26 3.61
N SER A 421 25.48 4.30 2.72
CA SER A 421 26.36 3.17 2.44
C SER A 421 27.74 3.65 1.99
N GLN A 422 28.76 2.82 2.27
CA GLN A 422 30.12 3.10 1.81
C GLN A 422 30.18 3.20 0.28
N LEU A 423 29.43 2.34 -0.42
CA LEU A 423 29.33 2.34 -1.88
C LEU A 423 28.85 3.70 -2.40
N PHE A 424 27.74 4.22 -1.87
CA PHE A 424 27.20 5.52 -2.29
C PHE A 424 28.19 6.66 -2.07
N LYS A 425 28.86 6.67 -0.91
CA LYS A 425 29.89 7.66 -0.57
C LYS A 425 31.07 7.63 -1.55
N THR A 426 31.36 6.49 -2.19
CA THR A 426 32.45 6.41 -3.19
C THR A 426 32.16 7.13 -4.50
N TYR A 427 30.90 7.43 -4.81
CA TYR A 427 30.51 8.06 -6.08
C TYR A 427 30.85 9.55 -6.14
N PHE A 428 30.96 10.18 -4.98
CA PHE A 428 31.14 11.61 -4.83
C PHE A 428 32.52 11.91 -4.24
N LYS A 429 33.26 12.83 -4.86
CA LYS A 429 34.50 13.35 -4.25
C LYS A 429 34.21 14.20 -3.01
N THR A 430 33.07 14.88 -3.04
CA THR A 430 32.54 15.75 -2.00
C THR A 430 31.04 15.51 -1.92
N LEU A 431 30.53 15.23 -0.72
CA LEU A 431 29.10 15.08 -0.46
C LEU A 431 28.63 16.28 0.37
N THR A 432 27.66 17.04 -0.12
CA THR A 432 27.21 18.31 0.47
C THR A 432 25.74 18.20 0.86
N TYR A 433 25.42 18.46 2.13
CA TYR A 433 24.06 18.56 2.64
C TYR A 433 23.65 20.03 2.81
N LEU A 434 22.54 20.42 2.19
CA LEU A 434 22.02 21.79 2.18
C LEU A 434 20.68 21.84 2.91
N LYS A 435 20.44 22.86 3.73
CA LYS A 435 19.13 23.04 4.39
C LYS A 435 18.07 23.46 3.37
N GLY A 436 16.81 23.24 3.74
CA GLY A 436 15.68 23.50 2.86
C GLY A 436 15.44 22.37 1.87
N GLY A 437 14.63 22.66 0.87
CA GLY A 437 14.06 21.65 0.00
C GLY A 437 12.85 22.17 -0.77
N PHE A 438 12.26 21.33 -1.62
CA PHE A 438 10.94 21.61 -2.15
C PHE A 438 9.90 21.55 -1.01
N ALA A 439 8.92 22.45 -1.06
CA ALA A 439 7.76 22.28 -0.21
C ALA A 439 7.00 21.05 -0.72
N SER A 440 6.57 20.17 0.21
CA SER A 440 5.65 19.07 -0.10
C SER A 440 4.54 19.56 -1.04
N GLY A 441 4.09 18.71 -1.99
CA GLY A 441 3.18 19.06 -3.10
C GLY A 441 1.78 19.57 -2.70
N PHE A 442 1.62 19.98 -1.44
CA PHE A 442 0.47 20.58 -0.81
C PHE A 442 0.61 22.08 -0.48
N ASN A 443 1.77 22.74 -0.68
CA ASN A 443 1.90 24.20 -0.55
C ASN A 443 2.98 24.78 -1.49
N HIS A 444 2.75 26.01 -1.96
CA HIS A 444 3.62 26.75 -2.89
C HIS A 444 4.39 27.85 -2.16
N VAL A 445 5.72 27.96 -2.32
CA VAL A 445 6.47 29.19 -2.00
C VAL A 445 7.65 29.37 -2.99
N GLU A 446 7.90 30.64 -3.26
CA GLU A 446 8.63 31.30 -4.35
C GLU A 446 10.17 31.17 -4.32
N GLU A 447 10.79 31.65 -5.41
CA GLU A 447 12.20 31.54 -5.85
C GLU A 447 13.30 31.74 -4.80
N GLU A 448 14.40 30.98 -4.95
CA GLU A 448 15.61 31.00 -4.12
C GLU A 448 16.27 32.39 -4.05
N GLU A 449 16.06 33.13 -2.95
CA GLU A 449 16.97 34.21 -2.56
C GLU A 449 18.30 33.61 -2.07
N VAL A 450 19.44 34.25 -2.39
CA VAL A 450 20.74 33.84 -1.85
C VAL A 450 20.78 34.16 -0.36
N VAL A 451 20.41 33.19 0.46
CA VAL A 451 20.46 33.29 1.93
C VAL A 451 21.89 33.04 2.40
N VAL A 452 22.38 33.92 3.28
CA VAL A 452 23.68 33.75 3.95
C VAL A 452 23.67 32.43 4.74
N ARG A 453 24.63 31.53 4.49
CA ARG A 453 24.67 30.19 5.09
C ARG A 453 26.05 29.82 5.61
N LEU A 454 26.08 29.02 6.68
CA LEU A 454 27.29 28.49 7.29
C LEU A 454 27.39 26.99 7.01
N LEU A 455 28.51 26.54 6.46
CA LEU A 455 28.76 25.15 6.10
C LEU A 455 29.96 24.61 6.90
N ARG A 456 29.82 23.45 7.52
CA ARG A 456 30.91 22.71 8.16
C ARG A 456 31.51 21.73 7.18
N VAL A 457 32.84 21.76 7.02
CA VAL A 457 33.60 20.78 6.23
C VAL A 457 34.22 19.79 7.19
N HIS A 458 33.89 18.51 7.06
CA HIS A 458 34.44 17.46 7.90
C HIS A 458 34.82 16.22 7.08
N LYS A 459 35.87 15.55 7.51
CA LYS A 459 36.29 14.27 6.93
C LYS A 459 35.67 13.11 7.72
N PRO A 460 34.88 12.22 7.09
CA PRO A 460 34.40 11.01 7.77
C PRO A 460 35.56 10.06 8.10
N LYS A 461 35.69 9.66 9.38
CA LYS A 461 36.72 8.68 9.81
C LYS A 461 36.51 7.31 9.18
N GLN A 462 35.26 6.94 8.86
CA GLN A 462 34.89 5.65 8.26
C GLN A 462 35.46 5.44 6.84
N LEU A 463 36.03 6.47 6.22
CA LEU A 463 36.66 6.37 4.90
C LEU A 463 38.18 6.07 4.98
N GLU A 464 38.74 5.90 6.18
CA GLU A 464 40.14 5.49 6.35
C GLU A 464 40.39 4.11 5.72
N GLY A 465 41.35 4.05 4.80
CA GLY A 465 41.67 2.82 4.04
C GLY A 465 40.91 2.65 2.70
N SER A 466 39.89 3.47 2.42
CA SER A 466 39.16 3.43 1.14
C SER A 466 39.91 4.13 -0.01
N ARG A 467 39.58 3.77 -1.26
CA ARG A 467 40.00 4.52 -2.47
C ARG A 467 39.60 6.01 -2.40
N THR A 468 38.56 6.35 -1.64
CA THR A 468 38.08 7.72 -1.40
C THR A 468 38.47 8.28 -0.02
N ARG A 469 39.56 7.80 0.59
CA ARG A 469 40.06 8.25 1.93
C ARG A 469 40.28 9.76 2.13
N ASN A 470 40.18 10.57 1.08
CA ASN A 470 40.31 12.03 1.11
C ASN A 470 38.99 12.75 0.78
N ALA A 471 37.88 12.03 0.64
CA ALA A 471 36.56 12.63 0.48
C ALA A 471 36.14 13.31 1.78
N VAL A 472 35.38 14.39 1.65
CA VAL A 472 34.84 15.16 2.77
C VAL A 472 33.34 15.28 2.62
N VAL A 473 32.67 15.47 3.75
CA VAL A 473 31.26 15.81 3.82
C VAL A 473 31.15 17.27 4.24
N ILE A 474 30.32 18.02 3.54
CA ILE A 474 30.04 19.43 3.80
C ILE A 474 28.59 19.50 4.26
N SER A 475 28.32 20.14 5.39
CA SER A 475 26.97 20.16 5.95
C SER A 475 26.61 21.57 6.37
N GLU A 476 25.44 22.04 5.96
CA GLU A 476 24.91 23.31 6.46
C GLU A 476 24.53 23.21 7.94
N VAL A 477 25.07 24.14 8.73
CA VAL A 477 24.92 24.25 10.19
C VAL A 477 24.21 25.56 10.55
N ASP A 478 23.83 25.73 11.81
CA ASP A 478 23.22 26.99 12.26
C ASP A 478 24.21 28.14 12.14
N LYS A 479 23.74 29.27 11.60
CA LYS A 479 24.51 30.51 11.38
C LYS A 479 24.71 31.25 12.71
N ASP A 480 25.41 30.60 13.63
CA ASP A 480 25.70 31.09 14.97
C ASP A 480 27.11 30.67 15.39
N TYR A 481 27.79 31.50 16.20
CA TYR A 481 29.15 31.23 16.68
C TYR A 481 29.25 29.93 17.49
N THR A 482 28.14 29.48 18.09
CA THR A 482 28.06 28.21 18.84
C THR A 482 28.25 26.98 17.95
N SER A 483 28.07 27.08 16.64
CA SER A 483 28.37 25.99 15.68
C SER A 483 29.87 25.80 15.43
N LEU A 484 30.69 26.80 15.75
CA LEU A 484 32.12 26.82 15.46
C LEU A 484 32.93 26.17 16.59
N HIS A 485 33.96 25.40 16.23
CA HIS A 485 34.90 24.81 17.19
C HIS A 485 36.32 24.73 16.60
N SER A 486 37.34 24.74 17.46
CA SER A 486 38.75 24.85 17.05
C SER A 486 39.28 23.71 16.19
N GLY A 487 38.62 22.55 16.21
CA GLY A 487 38.99 21.36 15.45
C GLY A 487 38.45 21.27 14.01
N ALA A 488 37.66 22.22 13.52
CA ALA A 488 37.00 22.12 12.21
C ALA A 488 37.22 23.32 11.29
N VAL A 489 36.86 23.12 10.01
CA VAL A 489 36.86 24.16 8.97
C VAL A 489 35.41 24.49 8.60
N PHE A 490 35.10 25.78 8.51
CA PHE A 490 33.78 26.27 8.15
C PHE A 490 33.85 27.19 6.93
N VAL A 491 32.78 27.21 6.14
CA VAL A 491 32.61 28.06 4.98
C VAL A 491 31.35 28.91 5.20
N LEU A 492 31.51 30.23 5.34
CA LEU A 492 30.40 31.18 5.42
C LEU A 492 30.22 31.81 4.03
N ASP A 493 29.10 31.49 3.40
CA ASP A 493 28.75 31.96 2.06
C ASP A 493 27.74 33.11 2.17
N THR A 494 28.18 34.35 1.96
CA THR A 494 27.31 35.55 1.96
C THR A 494 26.79 35.93 0.57
N GLY A 495 27.12 35.13 -0.46
CA GLY A 495 26.85 35.46 -1.85
C GLY A 495 28.05 36.10 -2.54
N ASP A 496 28.42 37.30 -2.11
CA ASP A 496 29.50 38.14 -2.65
C ASP A 496 30.89 37.83 -2.07
N ILE A 497 30.95 37.52 -0.78
CA ILE A 497 32.16 37.11 -0.07
C ILE A 497 31.94 35.72 0.51
N ILE A 498 32.94 34.86 0.36
CA ILE A 498 32.90 33.50 0.87
C ILE A 498 34.08 33.32 1.81
N TYR A 499 33.80 33.28 3.11
CA TYR A 499 34.83 33.14 4.13
C TYR A 499 35.12 31.67 4.39
N GLN A 500 36.39 31.29 4.36
CA GLN A 500 36.88 30.02 4.88
C GLN A 500 37.45 30.25 6.28
N TRP A 501 36.66 29.95 7.31
CA TRP A 501 37.14 30.00 8.70
C TRP A 501 37.88 28.69 9.03
N GLN A 502 39.09 28.81 9.56
CA GLN A 502 39.95 27.70 9.92
C GLN A 502 40.20 27.70 11.43
N GLY A 503 39.65 26.69 12.11
CA GLY A 503 39.98 26.42 13.49
C GLY A 503 41.47 26.14 13.68
N GLN A 504 42.01 26.51 14.83
CA GLN A 504 43.43 26.39 15.13
C GLN A 504 43.95 24.95 14.97
N ASP A 505 43.13 23.96 15.35
CA ASP A 505 43.45 22.54 15.34
C ASP A 505 42.87 21.78 14.13
N ALA A 506 42.28 22.50 13.16
CA ALA A 506 41.59 21.90 12.03
C ALA A 506 42.51 21.14 11.07
N ASN A 507 42.02 20.03 10.50
CA ASN A 507 42.80 19.13 9.64
C ASN A 507 43.22 19.78 8.31
N GLY A 508 44.46 19.55 7.87
CA GLY A 508 44.97 20.09 6.59
C GLY A 508 44.21 19.61 5.34
N ILE A 509 43.65 18.40 5.35
CA ILE A 509 42.80 17.88 4.27
C ILE A 509 41.49 18.67 4.20
N GLU A 510 40.85 18.93 5.34
CA GLU A 510 39.60 19.70 5.42
C GLU A 510 39.82 21.14 4.93
N ARG A 511 40.95 21.76 5.30
CA ARG A 511 41.33 23.10 4.83
C ARG A 511 41.48 23.14 3.30
N ALA A 512 42.16 22.16 2.72
CA ALA A 512 42.35 22.09 1.26
C ALA A 512 41.03 21.81 0.52
N LYS A 513 40.18 20.94 1.08
CA LYS A 513 38.88 20.60 0.50
C LYS A 513 37.85 21.72 0.61
N ALA A 514 37.87 22.49 1.69
CA ALA A 514 37.07 23.71 1.80
C ALA A 514 37.45 24.72 0.72
N ALA A 515 38.74 24.91 0.45
CA ALA A 515 39.20 25.81 -0.62
C ALA A 515 38.80 25.32 -2.03
N GLU A 516 38.90 24.01 -2.29
CA GLU A 516 38.44 23.38 -3.54
C GLU A 516 36.92 23.60 -3.72
N PHE A 517 36.14 23.39 -2.66
CA PHE A 517 34.70 23.61 -2.64
C PHE A 517 34.33 25.08 -2.91
N ILE A 518 34.98 26.04 -2.25
CA ILE A 518 34.71 27.47 -2.48
C ILE A 518 35.05 27.87 -3.93
N SER A 519 36.15 27.34 -4.47
CA SER A 519 36.53 27.58 -5.86
C SER A 519 35.48 27.06 -6.84
N GLN A 520 34.92 25.87 -6.56
CA GLN A 520 33.81 25.31 -7.35
C GLN A 520 32.55 26.17 -7.23
N LEU A 521 32.19 26.59 -6.02
CA LEU A 521 31.03 27.44 -5.74
C LEU A 521 31.11 28.79 -6.50
N ILE A 522 32.28 29.44 -6.50
CA ILE A 522 32.52 30.66 -7.28
C ILE A 522 32.41 30.39 -8.79
N SER A 523 32.95 29.25 -9.25
CA SER A 523 32.87 28.86 -10.66
C SER A 523 31.42 28.63 -11.10
N GLU A 524 30.57 28.02 -10.26
CA GLU A 524 29.14 27.83 -10.51
C GLU A 524 28.38 29.16 -10.62
N ARG A 525 28.85 30.18 -9.89
CA ARG A 525 28.35 31.56 -9.97
C ARG A 525 28.97 32.36 -11.13
N ASN A 526 29.51 31.70 -12.15
CA ASN A 526 30.19 32.33 -13.28
C ASN A 526 31.34 33.27 -12.87
N GLY A 527 32.03 32.96 -11.76
CA GLY A 527 33.13 33.76 -11.22
C GLY A 527 32.69 34.89 -10.29
N ALA A 528 31.41 35.00 -9.94
CA ALA A 528 30.93 35.97 -8.96
C ALA A 528 31.16 35.44 -7.53
N GLY A 529 32.03 36.11 -6.78
CA GLY A 529 32.35 35.81 -5.39
C GLY A 529 33.85 35.94 -5.09
N GLU A 530 34.21 36.49 -3.93
CA GLU A 530 35.60 36.58 -3.45
C GLU A 530 35.82 35.64 -2.27
N MET A 531 36.88 34.82 -2.33
CA MET A 531 37.26 33.92 -1.24
C MET A 531 38.19 34.63 -0.24
N VAL A 532 37.84 34.59 1.05
CA VAL A 532 38.65 35.14 2.15
C VAL A 532 38.98 34.04 3.15
N ILE A 533 40.26 33.79 3.41
CA ILE A 533 40.69 32.81 4.43
C ILE A 533 40.85 33.52 5.77
N VAL A 534 40.21 32.98 6.80
CA VAL A 534 40.22 33.52 8.17
C VAL A 534 40.74 32.45 9.12
N GLU A 535 41.90 32.68 9.73
CA GLU A 535 42.44 31.81 10.76
C GLU A 535 41.92 32.24 12.14
N GLN A 536 41.60 31.29 13.02
CA GLN A 536 41.23 31.57 14.40
C GLN A 536 42.33 32.40 15.08
N ASN A 537 41.94 33.43 15.85
CA ASN A 537 42.84 34.39 16.50
C ASN A 537 43.67 35.28 15.54
N SER A 538 43.30 35.40 14.25
CA SER A 538 44.01 36.25 13.27
C SER A 538 43.76 37.76 13.42
N GLY A 539 42.89 38.18 14.34
CA GLY A 539 42.74 39.58 14.74
C GLY A 539 41.73 40.40 13.92
N SER A 540 42.13 41.01 12.81
CA SER A 540 41.20 41.85 12.02
C SER A 540 40.30 41.04 11.09
N GLY A 541 40.82 40.02 10.41
CA GLY A 541 40.03 39.19 9.49
C GLY A 541 38.95 38.36 10.21
N GLU A 542 39.20 38.00 11.47
CA GLU A 542 38.24 37.30 12.32
C GLU A 542 37.05 38.19 12.71
N ARG A 543 37.27 39.51 12.88
CA ARG A 543 36.18 40.45 13.16
C ARG A 543 35.22 40.60 11.99
N ASP A 544 35.75 40.72 10.77
CA ASP A 544 34.94 40.85 9.56
C ASP A 544 34.09 39.59 9.33
N PHE A 545 34.64 38.40 9.65
CA PHE A 545 33.91 37.14 9.62
C PHE A 545 32.75 37.10 10.62
N PHE A 546 32.97 37.45 11.90
CA PHE A 546 31.90 37.43 12.90
C PHE A 546 30.83 38.48 12.64
N GLU A 547 31.21 39.64 12.07
CA GLU A 547 30.25 40.64 11.59
C GLU A 547 29.36 40.08 10.47
N ALA A 548 29.96 39.41 9.49
CA ALA A 548 29.22 38.74 8.42
C ALA A 548 28.35 37.56 8.92
N LEU A 549 28.83 36.83 9.93
CA LEU A 549 28.08 35.75 10.58
C LEU A 549 26.87 36.31 11.34
N GLY A 550 26.99 37.52 11.91
CA GLY A 550 25.97 38.18 12.72
C GLY A 550 25.90 37.67 14.16
N SER A 551 26.91 36.94 14.63
CA SER A 551 27.04 36.43 15.99
C SER A 551 28.52 36.29 16.36
N ASP A 552 28.88 36.53 17.62
CA ASP A 552 30.27 36.53 18.11
C ASP A 552 30.30 35.99 19.55
N GLY A 553 31.34 35.24 19.89
CA GLY A 553 31.53 34.64 21.20
C GLY A 553 32.74 33.70 21.28
N PRO A 554 33.02 33.13 22.46
CA PRO A 554 34.16 32.23 22.63
C PRO A 554 33.94 30.91 21.86
N ILE A 555 34.96 30.50 21.11
CA ILE A 555 34.97 29.25 20.34
C ILE A 555 35.29 28.09 21.27
N SER A 556 34.55 26.98 21.17
CA SER A 556 34.80 25.79 21.98
C SER A 556 36.03 25.02 21.49
N ASP A 557 36.79 24.49 22.45
CA ASP A 557 37.84 23.49 22.22
C ASP A 557 37.25 22.08 22.02
N GLU A 558 35.94 21.89 22.32
CA GLU A 558 35.29 20.59 22.35
C GLU A 558 35.03 20.04 20.93
N THR A 559 35.74 18.96 20.62
CA THR A 559 35.40 18.02 19.56
C THR A 559 34.21 17.16 20.02
N GLU A 560 33.00 17.70 20.02
CA GLU A 560 31.81 16.84 20.00
C GLU A 560 31.70 16.24 18.59
N GLU A 561 32.57 15.27 18.32
CA GLU A 561 32.19 14.19 17.42
C GLU A 561 31.11 13.43 18.17
N GLU A 562 29.86 13.46 17.68
CA GLU A 562 28.92 12.39 18.02
C GLU A 562 29.57 11.09 17.50
N GLU A 563 30.31 10.44 18.40
CA GLU A 563 30.95 9.16 18.19
C GLU A 563 29.85 8.15 17.87
N GLU A 564 29.62 7.84 16.60
CA GLU A 564 29.03 6.55 16.25
C GLU A 564 30.08 5.50 16.61
N GLU A 565 30.03 5.03 17.87
CA GLU A 565 30.78 3.90 18.38
C GLU A 565 30.79 2.78 17.33
N GLU A 566 31.95 2.19 17.04
CA GLU A 566 32.07 1.00 16.21
C GLU A 566 31.17 -0.11 16.79
N GLN A 567 29.93 -0.19 16.31
CA GLN A 567 28.93 -1.11 16.83
C GLN A 567 29.36 -2.54 16.52
N VAL A 568 29.32 -3.35 17.58
CA VAL A 568 29.64 -4.78 17.60
C VAL A 568 29.04 -5.50 16.38
N THR A 569 29.93 -6.04 15.56
CA THR A 569 29.70 -6.65 14.25
C THR A 569 29.12 -8.06 14.32
N SER A 570 28.10 -8.29 15.15
CA SER A 570 27.42 -9.58 15.19
C SER A 570 26.62 -9.78 13.90
N LYS A 571 27.03 -10.73 13.05
CA LYS A 571 26.33 -11.01 11.79
C LYS A 571 25.12 -11.92 12.05
N LYS A 572 23.99 -11.67 11.40
CA LYS A 572 22.79 -12.53 11.49
C LYS A 572 22.14 -12.76 10.14
N LEU A 573 21.79 -14.00 9.86
CA LEU A 573 21.02 -14.39 8.68
C LEU A 573 19.62 -14.86 9.11
N LEU A 574 18.60 -14.18 8.62
CA LEU A 574 17.20 -14.44 8.91
C LEU A 574 16.49 -14.84 7.62
N ARG A 575 15.80 -15.97 7.61
CA ARG A 575 14.93 -16.37 6.50
C ARG A 575 13.53 -15.83 6.73
N LEU A 576 12.98 -15.17 5.73
CA LEU A 576 11.57 -14.84 5.68
C LEU A 576 10.80 -16.06 5.16
N SER A 577 9.96 -16.65 6.01
CA SER A 577 9.16 -17.83 5.66
C SER A 577 7.67 -17.58 5.89
N SER A 578 6.84 -18.13 5.01
CA SER A 578 5.38 -18.12 5.17
C SER A 578 4.93 -19.22 6.13
N SER A 579 4.55 -18.85 7.35
CA SER A 579 4.14 -19.82 8.37
C SER A 579 2.68 -20.29 8.15
N GLY A 580 2.47 -21.52 7.69
CA GLY A 580 1.13 -22.15 7.58
C GLY A 580 1.05 -23.29 6.56
N PRO A 581 0.02 -24.17 6.62
CA PRO A 581 -0.13 -25.23 5.64
C PRO A 581 -0.26 -24.65 4.23
N PHE A 582 0.58 -25.15 3.31
CA PHE A 582 0.70 -24.70 1.92
C PHE A 582 1.26 -23.27 1.71
N GLY A 583 1.94 -22.67 2.69
CA GLY A 583 2.64 -21.38 2.51
C GLY A 583 1.71 -20.16 2.48
N LEU A 584 0.52 -20.25 3.07
CA LEU A 584 -0.53 -19.22 3.03
C LEU A 584 -0.67 -18.37 4.30
N GLY A 585 0.06 -18.64 5.39
CA GLY A 585 -0.09 -17.87 6.63
C GLY A 585 0.84 -16.64 6.72
N HIS A 586 1.00 -16.07 7.92
CA HIS A 586 1.77 -14.84 8.10
C HIS A 586 3.26 -15.08 7.86
N LEU A 587 3.94 -14.09 7.26
CA LEU A 587 5.39 -14.13 7.12
C LEU A 587 6.03 -13.98 8.49
N LYS A 588 7.06 -14.77 8.77
CA LYS A 588 7.83 -14.72 10.00
C LYS A 588 9.31 -14.84 9.68
N PHE A 589 10.14 -14.21 10.50
CA PHE A 589 11.57 -14.44 10.49
C PHE A 589 11.91 -15.73 11.23
N GLU A 590 12.79 -16.51 10.63
CA GLU A 590 13.47 -17.65 11.24
C GLU A 590 14.96 -17.40 11.19
N VAL A 591 15.64 -17.46 12.34
CA VAL A 591 17.11 -17.33 12.39
C VAL A 591 17.72 -18.57 11.73
N VAL A 592 18.55 -18.35 10.71
CA VAL A 592 19.23 -19.39 9.94
C VAL A 592 20.64 -19.61 10.46
N ALA A 593 21.37 -18.51 10.68
CA ALA A 593 22.75 -18.53 11.17
C ALA A 593 23.11 -17.21 11.86
N GLU A 594 24.09 -17.26 12.75
CA GLU A 594 24.68 -16.12 13.44
C GLU A 594 26.21 -16.24 13.35
N GLU A 595 26.90 -15.10 13.25
CA GLU A 595 28.36 -14.93 13.11
C GLU A 595 28.96 -15.48 11.81
N VAL A 596 28.79 -16.78 11.57
CA VAL A 596 29.42 -17.50 10.48
C VAL A 596 28.38 -17.81 9.39
N ILE A 597 28.42 -17.04 8.30
CA ILE A 597 27.41 -17.08 7.24
C ILE A 597 28.10 -17.30 5.90
N SER A 598 27.76 -18.39 5.22
CA SER A 598 28.29 -18.77 3.92
C SER A 598 27.23 -18.68 2.81
N LYS A 599 27.65 -18.57 1.55
CA LYS A 599 26.74 -18.37 0.41
C LYS A 599 25.73 -19.51 0.22
N ASP A 600 26.07 -20.73 0.59
CA ASP A 600 25.20 -21.91 0.47
C ASP A 600 23.99 -21.89 1.43
N MET A 601 23.98 -21.00 2.42
CA MET A 601 22.85 -20.82 3.34
C MET A 601 21.67 -20.06 2.70
N PHE A 602 21.88 -19.39 1.56
CA PHE A 602 20.86 -18.62 0.83
C PHE A 602 20.09 -19.52 -0.14
N ASP A 603 18.90 -19.97 0.25
CA ASP A 603 18.02 -20.81 -0.58
C ASP A 603 17.26 -19.98 -1.62
N THR A 604 17.41 -20.31 -2.90
CA THR A 604 16.69 -19.71 -4.03
C THR A 604 15.16 -19.61 -3.85
N HIS A 605 14.53 -20.46 -3.02
CA HIS A 605 13.09 -20.47 -2.79
C HIS A 605 12.60 -19.47 -1.72
N HIS A 606 13.49 -18.67 -1.12
CA HIS A 606 13.13 -17.76 -0.03
C HIS A 606 13.79 -16.39 -0.14
N VAL A 607 13.30 -15.44 0.68
CA VAL A 607 13.94 -14.14 0.89
C VAL A 607 14.65 -14.17 2.24
N PHE A 608 15.84 -13.57 2.31
CA PHE A 608 16.65 -13.52 3.50
C PHE A 608 16.97 -12.08 3.88
N VAL A 609 17.07 -11.81 5.18
CA VAL A 609 17.62 -10.59 5.75
C VAL A 609 18.96 -10.94 6.37
N PHE A 610 20.03 -10.36 5.82
CA PHE A 610 21.40 -10.57 6.24
C PHE A 610 21.94 -9.27 6.87
N ASP A 611 22.02 -9.27 8.20
CA ASP A 611 22.53 -8.17 9.01
C ASP A 611 24.04 -8.33 9.20
N VAL A 612 24.82 -7.36 8.74
CA VAL A 612 26.29 -7.32 8.87
C VAL A 612 26.76 -6.25 9.86
N GLY A 613 25.86 -5.78 10.73
CA GLY A 613 26.11 -4.72 11.71
C GLY A 613 25.88 -3.33 11.11
N HIS A 614 26.78 -2.91 10.23
CA HIS A 614 26.78 -1.57 9.64
C HIS A 614 25.84 -1.41 8.43
N GLN A 615 25.30 -2.52 7.91
CA GLN A 615 24.35 -2.56 6.80
C GLN A 615 23.47 -3.81 6.92
N VAL A 616 22.26 -3.76 6.35
CA VAL A 616 21.36 -4.91 6.23
C VAL A 616 21.09 -5.19 4.76
N TYR A 617 21.25 -6.44 4.34
CA TYR A 617 20.90 -6.90 3.00
C TYR A 617 19.57 -7.65 3.01
N THR A 618 18.70 -7.36 2.05
CA THR A 618 17.52 -8.15 1.72
C THR A 618 17.82 -8.96 0.47
N TRP A 619 18.21 -10.22 0.64
CA TRP A 619 18.54 -11.11 -0.48
C TRP A 619 17.29 -11.83 -0.98
N ILE A 620 17.02 -11.76 -2.28
CA ILE A 620 15.82 -12.30 -2.92
C ILE A 620 16.17 -13.49 -3.81
N GLY A 621 15.75 -14.69 -3.39
CA GLY A 621 15.87 -15.89 -4.21
C GLY A 621 15.01 -15.84 -5.47
N ARG A 622 15.53 -16.36 -6.59
CA ARG A 622 14.83 -16.40 -7.90
C ARG A 622 13.51 -17.16 -7.87
N LYS A 623 13.40 -18.16 -6.99
CA LYS A 623 12.21 -19.00 -6.82
C LYS A 623 11.41 -18.63 -5.56
N ALA A 624 11.75 -17.52 -4.90
CA ALA A 624 11.04 -17.05 -3.73
C ALA A 624 9.57 -16.76 -4.04
N SER A 625 8.70 -17.00 -3.06
CA SER A 625 7.27 -16.79 -3.25
C SER A 625 6.97 -15.31 -3.50
N ARG A 626 5.93 -15.02 -4.30
CA ARG A 626 5.51 -13.62 -4.56
C ARG A 626 5.27 -12.84 -3.26
N LYS A 627 4.75 -13.50 -2.23
CA LYS A 627 4.50 -12.92 -0.92
C LYS A 627 5.81 -12.50 -0.23
N GLU A 628 6.80 -13.39 -0.18
CA GLU A 628 8.11 -13.07 0.42
C GLU A 628 8.82 -11.96 -0.36
N ARG A 629 8.79 -11.99 -1.69
CA ARG A 629 9.39 -10.95 -2.55
C ARG A 629 8.76 -9.57 -2.33
N LYS A 630 7.43 -9.50 -2.29
CA LYS A 630 6.65 -8.27 -2.07
C LYS A 630 6.97 -7.59 -0.74
N TYR A 631 7.07 -8.38 0.34
CA TYR A 631 7.19 -7.86 1.68
C TYR A 631 8.63 -7.86 2.23
N GLY A 632 9.61 -8.38 1.47
CA GLY A 632 10.99 -8.51 1.92
C GLY A 632 11.59 -7.22 2.45
N LEU A 633 11.48 -6.12 1.69
CA LEU A 633 12.00 -4.81 2.08
C LEU A 633 11.28 -4.25 3.33
N GLN A 634 9.95 -4.36 3.38
CA GLN A 634 9.18 -3.91 4.54
C GLN A 634 9.60 -4.67 5.81
N TYR A 635 9.78 -5.98 5.71
CA TYR A 635 10.21 -6.81 6.83
C TYR A 635 11.65 -6.49 7.26
N ALA A 636 12.54 -6.15 6.32
CA ALA A 636 13.88 -5.67 6.66
C ALA A 636 13.83 -4.32 7.40
N GLN A 637 12.95 -3.39 7.00
CA GLN A 637 12.73 -2.14 7.71
C GLN A 637 12.16 -2.37 9.11
N ASP A 638 11.18 -3.26 9.25
CA ASP A 638 10.57 -3.60 10.53
C ASP A 638 11.59 -4.30 11.46
N TYR A 639 12.47 -5.13 10.90
CA TYR A 639 13.59 -5.75 11.62
C TYR A 639 14.56 -4.69 12.18
N VAL A 640 15.01 -3.75 11.34
CA VAL A 640 15.91 -2.66 11.77
C VAL A 640 15.26 -1.79 12.85
N LYS A 641 13.98 -1.44 12.70
CA LYS A 641 13.22 -0.67 13.71
C LYS A 641 13.00 -1.42 15.02
N GLY A 642 12.84 -2.73 14.96
CA GLY A 642 12.58 -3.59 16.12
C GLY A 642 13.83 -4.05 16.86
N CYS A 643 15.02 -3.88 16.27
CA CYS A 643 16.27 -4.28 16.87
C CYS A 643 16.77 -3.19 17.82
N SER A 644 16.99 -3.52 19.10
CA SER A 644 17.55 -2.58 20.08
C SER A 644 19.00 -2.18 19.77
N ASP A 645 19.71 -3.07 19.07
CA ASP A 645 21.16 -3.00 18.88
C ASP A 645 21.54 -2.39 17.51
N ARG A 646 20.54 -1.85 16.79
CA ARG A 646 20.72 -1.22 15.47
C ARG A 646 20.02 0.13 15.46
N SER A 647 20.63 1.09 14.76
CA SER A 647 20.00 2.38 14.51
C SER A 647 18.82 2.20 13.55
N ALA A 648 17.72 2.93 13.76
CA ALA A 648 16.64 3.02 12.78
C ALA A 648 17.12 3.57 11.42
N PHE A 649 18.30 4.19 11.38
CA PHE A 649 18.93 4.75 10.20
C PHE A 649 19.87 3.78 9.45
N THR A 650 20.08 2.55 9.94
CA THR A 650 20.96 1.58 9.30
C THR A 650 20.59 1.37 7.81
N PRO A 651 21.56 1.44 6.88
CA PRO A 651 21.34 1.21 5.46
C PRO A 651 20.70 -0.13 5.16
N ILE A 652 19.78 -0.16 4.19
CA ILE A 652 19.18 -1.40 3.68
C ILE A 652 19.47 -1.51 2.18
N CYS A 653 20.13 -2.58 1.78
CA CYS A 653 20.40 -2.93 0.38
C CYS A 653 19.52 -4.12 -0.01
N GLN A 654 18.89 -4.08 -1.19
CA GLN A 654 18.14 -5.20 -1.74
C GLN A 654 18.89 -5.81 -2.92
N VAL A 655 19.11 -7.12 -2.85
CA VAL A 655 19.94 -7.88 -3.79
C VAL A 655 19.14 -9.08 -4.31
N ILE A 656 19.16 -9.31 -5.61
CA ILE A 656 18.52 -10.48 -6.24
C ILE A 656 19.57 -11.58 -6.43
N GLU A 657 19.19 -12.85 -6.28
CA GLU A 657 20.08 -13.99 -6.51
C GLU A 657 20.79 -13.93 -7.88
N GLY A 658 22.12 -13.93 -7.83
CA GLY A 658 23.02 -13.78 -8.98
C GLY A 658 23.32 -12.33 -9.37
N GLY A 659 22.76 -11.36 -8.67
CA GLY A 659 23.07 -9.93 -8.74
C GLY A 659 23.85 -9.43 -7.53
N GLU A 660 24.50 -10.32 -6.79
CA GLU A 660 25.32 -9.94 -5.64
C GLU A 660 26.54 -9.11 -6.06
N ASP A 661 26.84 -8.07 -5.28
CA ASP A 661 28.01 -7.21 -5.47
C ASP A 661 29.20 -7.66 -4.59
N GLU A 662 30.36 -7.04 -4.80
CA GLU A 662 31.58 -7.39 -4.06
C GLU A 662 31.45 -7.15 -2.55
N LEU A 663 30.70 -6.13 -2.15
CA LEU A 663 30.48 -5.80 -0.74
C LEU A 663 29.66 -6.87 -0.02
N PHE A 664 28.59 -7.36 -0.65
CA PHE A 664 27.83 -8.49 -0.15
C PHE A 664 28.71 -9.74 -0.02
N GLU A 665 29.47 -10.09 -1.07
CA GLU A 665 30.32 -11.29 -1.09
C GLU A 665 31.44 -11.22 -0.05
N SER A 666 32.06 -10.05 0.12
CA SER A 666 33.10 -9.83 1.14
C SER A 666 32.58 -9.98 2.59
N SER A 667 31.27 -9.89 2.77
CA SER A 667 30.62 -10.08 4.07
C SER A 667 30.40 -11.56 4.42
N LEU A 668 30.60 -12.49 3.48
CA LEU A 668 30.41 -13.93 3.68
C LEU A 668 31.71 -14.63 4.13
N GLU A 669 31.57 -15.76 4.83
CA GLU A 669 32.70 -16.60 5.20
C GLU A 669 33.30 -17.29 3.96
N GLY A 670 34.64 -17.34 3.89
CA GLY A 670 35.38 -18.05 2.85
C GLY A 670 35.56 -17.28 1.55
N TRP A 671 35.18 -15.99 1.50
CA TRP A 671 35.47 -15.12 0.37
C TRP A 671 36.99 -14.93 0.19
N GLN A 672 37.50 -15.19 -1.01
CA GLN A 672 38.95 -15.08 -1.32
C GLN A 672 39.31 -13.94 -2.27
N GLY A 673 38.37 -13.01 -2.52
CA GLY A 673 38.52 -12.01 -3.58
C GLY A 673 38.37 -12.62 -4.97
N TRP A 674 38.21 -11.75 -5.97
CA TRP A 674 38.28 -12.12 -7.38
C TRP A 674 39.71 -12.04 -7.91
#